data_AF-A0A7V9JS50-F1
#
_entry.id   AF-A0A7V9JS50-F1
#
_cell.length_a   1.000
_cell.length_b   1.000
_cell.length_c   1.000
_cell.angle_alpha   90.00
_cell.angle_beta   90.00
_cell.angle_gamma   90.00
#
_symmetry.space_group_name_H-M   'P 1'
#
loop_
_entity.id
_entity.type
_entity.pdbx_description
1 polymer ?
#
loop_
_entity_poly.entity_id
_entity_poly.type
_entity_poly.pdbx_seq_one_letter_code
_entity_poly.pdbx_strand_id
1 'polypeptide(L)'
;MLVLTVAASAVDPTLPLTYIDTTYVAPTGATIAVAAGGNLQAAINAAVPGDVITLQQGATFTGNFTLPVKSGSGWITIRTSAADGVLPNPGTRVGPVDAGAMAKLVTNADLPAIRTSGAAHHYRLVGLEITMTFPSSYGLITFGEGTETSTAALPNNLIIDRCWVHGSATGNVQNGLRINSATSAIIDSHFDQCQSTTVESHCIAGVNGSGPFKIVNNFLGGSTIQVLFGGAVPSISGLIPSDIEFRRNLCQKPTSWRLGSADYAGTQWYVKNLFELKNARRVLIDGNIFEQNWPFNGSGPDGSAQQGYALLFTVRDEGGVASWATVQDVTVTNNIIRKSNAGIAFYGLEGAGSRRMKIQNNLFDDIGLNWGSNDRTGMFAQINRVSDLTINHNTIIHDSDITFATTGASPVQSGGFVFTNNIANHACARPINANTGINGAGTNPGLPTLTAYFNGSPAYVCTKNALAQPSGTPSYPTGNFFPSSWSAVGFTNFAARNYRLLTTSPYYLAGTDGKDFGCDFDALDAAITGNTADTIAPTITSVSASSITTSSATISWTTNEASDSRVDYGTTTGYGSSTTLAAAMVTAHAQGLSGLSASTLYHYRVRSSDAAGNLAISGDFTFTTATPADITAPIISSVSANPGVTTATITWTTDEAADSQVDYGISTAYGTSTATNATLVTAHSQSLSGLTASTLYHYRVRSRDAAGNVITSGDFTFTTSATPDTTAPVISAVTATAITSTGATITWTTDEASDTQVQYGTTTAYGSSTTLNTTKVTAHSQVLTGLTAGTLYHYRVKSADAAGNLATSGDFTFTTSAAPDTTAPVISAVTATAITSTGATITWTTDEASDTQVQYGTTTAY
;
A
#
# COMPACT_ATOMS: atom_id res chain seq x y z
N MET A 1 -22.92 -33.97 -40.01
CA MET A 1 -22.02 -33.04 -39.30
C MET A 1 -21.75 -33.65 -37.93
N LEU A 2 -20.80 -34.58 -37.84
CA LEU A 2 -20.38 -35.14 -36.55
C LEU A 2 -19.43 -34.11 -35.91
N VAL A 3 -19.79 -33.63 -34.74
CA VAL A 3 -18.91 -32.82 -33.89
C VAL A 3 -17.68 -33.69 -33.57
N LEU A 4 -16.53 -33.37 -34.17
CA LEU A 4 -15.25 -33.91 -33.71
C LEU A 4 -15.10 -33.46 -32.25
N THR A 5 -15.27 -34.39 -31.33
CA THR A 5 -14.74 -34.25 -29.97
C THR A 5 -13.24 -34.01 -30.10
N VAL A 6 -12.81 -32.78 -29.81
CA VAL A 6 -11.40 -32.41 -29.67
C VAL A 6 -10.79 -33.40 -28.66
N ALA A 7 -9.93 -34.29 -29.14
CA ALA A 7 -9.12 -35.10 -28.25
C ALA A 7 -8.35 -34.13 -27.36
N ALA A 8 -8.49 -34.25 -26.03
CA ALA A 8 -7.77 -33.40 -25.09
C ALA A 8 -6.28 -33.43 -25.43
N SER A 9 -5.71 -32.28 -25.81
CA SER A 9 -4.30 -32.16 -26.18
C SER A 9 -3.41 -32.23 -24.94
N ALA A 10 -2.10 -32.41 -25.15
CA ALA A 10 -1.12 -32.20 -24.09
C ALA A 10 -1.37 -30.88 -23.36
N VAL A 11 -1.20 -30.88 -22.04
CA VAL A 11 -1.21 -29.64 -21.26
C VAL A 11 0.06 -28.86 -21.57
N ASP A 12 -0.08 -27.63 -22.09
CA ASP A 12 1.06 -26.76 -22.37
C ASP A 12 1.85 -26.44 -21.08
N PRO A 13 3.19 -26.33 -21.15
CA PRO A 13 4.01 -25.92 -20.03
C PRO A 13 3.66 -24.51 -19.56
N THR A 14 3.68 -24.28 -18.24
CA THR A 14 3.69 -22.92 -17.69
C THR A 14 5.05 -22.26 -17.93
N LEU A 15 5.07 -21.07 -18.54
CA LEU A 15 6.30 -20.27 -18.70
C LEU A 15 6.80 -19.72 -17.34
N PRO A 16 8.06 -19.21 -17.26
CA PRO A 16 8.50 -18.45 -16.09
C PRO A 16 7.49 -17.37 -15.69
N LEU A 17 7.18 -17.28 -14.41
CA LEU A 17 6.19 -16.33 -13.86
C LEU A 17 6.82 -15.06 -13.29
N THR A 18 8.14 -15.09 -13.05
CA THR A 18 8.89 -13.97 -12.47
C THR A 18 10.03 -13.60 -13.40
N TYR A 19 10.11 -12.33 -13.76
CA TYR A 19 11.18 -11.77 -14.60
C TYR A 19 12.21 -11.03 -13.75
N ILE A 20 13.47 -11.05 -14.17
CA ILE A 20 14.54 -10.25 -13.57
C ILE A 20 14.86 -9.05 -14.46
N ASP A 21 14.56 -7.86 -13.95
CA ASP A 21 14.99 -6.62 -14.58
C ASP A 21 16.50 -6.44 -14.42
N THR A 22 17.18 -6.32 -15.56
CA THR A 22 18.62 -6.12 -15.65
C THR A 22 18.99 -4.76 -16.22
N THR A 23 18.00 -3.87 -16.39
CA THR A 23 18.19 -2.51 -16.86
C THR A 23 19.26 -1.82 -16.01
N TYR A 24 20.16 -1.10 -16.65
CA TYR A 24 21.19 -0.37 -15.94
C TYR A 24 20.55 0.76 -15.14
N VAL A 25 20.71 0.71 -13.81
CA VAL A 25 20.31 1.78 -12.91
C VAL A 25 21.55 2.59 -12.58
N ALA A 26 21.50 3.89 -12.86
CA ALA A 26 22.59 4.80 -12.54
C ALA A 26 22.86 4.77 -11.01
N PRO A 27 24.09 4.52 -10.58
CA PRO A 27 24.47 4.53 -9.18
C PRO A 27 24.21 5.91 -8.54
N THR A 28 23.70 5.93 -7.31
CA THR A 28 23.33 7.15 -6.59
C THR A 28 24.34 7.53 -5.49
N GLY A 29 25.27 6.62 -5.19
CA GLY A 29 26.26 6.75 -4.13
C GLY A 29 27.62 7.22 -4.63
N ALA A 30 28.63 7.05 -3.78
CA ALA A 30 29.99 7.46 -4.06
C ALA A 30 30.71 6.48 -5.01
N THR A 31 31.75 6.98 -5.69
CA THR A 31 32.71 6.13 -6.40
C THR A 31 33.92 5.85 -5.51
N ILE A 32 34.18 4.58 -5.23
CA ILE A 32 35.34 4.08 -4.49
C ILE A 32 36.33 3.51 -5.51
N ALA A 33 37.37 4.26 -5.82
CA ALA A 33 38.41 3.83 -6.75
C ALA A 33 39.43 2.91 -6.07
N VAL A 34 39.73 1.78 -6.71
CA VAL A 34 40.75 0.82 -6.28
C VAL A 34 41.81 0.73 -7.38
N ALA A 35 42.96 1.37 -7.14
CA ALA A 35 44.11 1.31 -8.04
C ALA A 35 44.81 -0.07 -7.99
N ALA A 36 45.69 -0.32 -8.95
CA ALA A 36 46.57 -1.49 -8.95
C ALA A 36 47.33 -1.61 -7.62
N GLY A 37 47.36 -2.80 -7.03
CA GLY A 37 47.92 -3.04 -5.68
C GLY A 37 47.04 -2.58 -4.52
N GLY A 38 45.87 -1.98 -4.79
CA GLY A 38 44.89 -1.58 -3.79
C GLY A 38 44.14 -2.76 -3.15
N ASN A 39 43.48 -2.50 -2.03
CA ASN A 39 42.75 -3.50 -1.26
C ASN A 39 41.27 -3.55 -1.66
N LEU A 40 40.92 -4.45 -2.58
CA LEU A 40 39.55 -4.64 -3.04
C LEU A 40 38.59 -5.09 -1.92
N GLN A 41 39.00 -6.00 -1.03
CA GLN A 41 38.12 -6.43 0.06
C GLN A 41 37.78 -5.28 1.01
N ALA A 42 38.73 -4.38 1.29
CA ALA A 42 38.46 -3.19 2.09
C ALA A 42 37.45 -2.26 1.41
N ALA A 43 37.54 -2.08 0.08
CA ALA A 43 36.55 -1.31 -0.67
C ALA A 43 35.16 -1.96 -0.64
N ILE A 44 35.06 -3.28 -0.81
CA ILE A 44 33.81 -4.04 -0.68
C ILE A 44 33.22 -3.88 0.73
N ASN A 45 34.05 -3.95 1.77
CA ASN A 45 33.61 -3.78 3.15
C ASN A 45 33.13 -2.35 3.43
N ALA A 46 33.76 -1.33 2.83
CA ALA A 46 33.41 0.07 3.01
C ALA A 46 32.17 0.51 2.22
N ALA A 47 31.91 -0.09 1.05
CA ALA A 47 30.81 0.32 0.18
C ALA A 47 29.44 0.17 0.85
N VAL A 48 28.54 1.10 0.55
CA VAL A 48 27.13 1.07 0.93
C VAL A 48 26.23 1.00 -0.31
N PRO A 49 24.97 0.53 -0.19
CA PRO A 49 24.04 0.51 -1.31
C PRO A 49 23.92 1.85 -2.04
N GLY A 50 24.09 1.82 -3.36
CA GLY A 50 24.19 2.99 -4.23
C GLY A 50 25.61 3.27 -4.74
N ASP A 51 26.65 2.78 -4.05
CA ASP A 51 28.05 3.04 -4.41
C ASP A 51 28.53 2.26 -5.65
N VAL A 52 29.59 2.80 -6.27
CA VAL A 52 30.35 2.15 -7.34
C VAL A 52 31.78 1.90 -6.86
N ILE A 53 32.21 0.65 -6.88
CA ILE A 53 33.62 0.30 -6.75
C ILE A 53 34.22 0.22 -8.16
N THR A 54 35.17 1.11 -8.47
CA THR A 54 35.89 1.09 -9.75
C THR A 54 37.27 0.47 -9.58
N LEU A 55 37.53 -0.61 -10.30
CA LEU A 55 38.81 -1.30 -10.30
C LEU A 55 39.63 -0.83 -11.49
N GLN A 56 40.88 -0.41 -11.26
CA GLN A 56 41.72 0.09 -12.33
C GLN A 56 41.74 -0.88 -13.53
N GLN A 57 41.40 -0.36 -14.71
CA GLN A 57 41.43 -1.10 -15.98
C GLN A 57 42.79 -1.79 -16.18
N GLY A 58 42.77 -3.07 -16.56
CA GLY A 58 43.95 -3.89 -16.79
C GLY A 58 44.72 -4.28 -15.52
N ALA A 59 44.35 -3.77 -14.35
CA ALA A 59 45.00 -4.15 -13.09
C ALA A 59 44.57 -5.56 -12.65
N THR A 60 45.50 -6.28 -12.02
CA THR A 60 45.26 -7.60 -11.44
C THR A 60 45.11 -7.51 -9.92
N PHE A 61 44.00 -8.05 -9.41
CA PHE A 61 43.69 -8.17 -7.99
C PHE A 61 43.67 -9.67 -7.64
N THR A 62 44.73 -10.14 -6.98
CA THR A 62 44.84 -11.54 -6.56
C THR A 62 44.23 -11.71 -5.16
N GLY A 63 43.28 -12.63 -5.02
CA GLY A 63 42.63 -12.94 -3.76
C GLY A 63 41.29 -13.66 -3.91
N ASN A 64 40.63 -13.87 -2.78
CA ASN A 64 39.30 -14.46 -2.69
C ASN A 64 38.39 -13.44 -2.00
N PHE A 65 37.51 -12.80 -2.76
CA PHE A 65 36.72 -11.66 -2.32
C PHE A 65 35.32 -12.08 -1.89
N THR A 66 34.91 -11.68 -0.70
CA THR A 66 33.58 -11.97 -0.14
C THR A 66 32.69 -10.73 -0.25
N LEU A 67 31.51 -10.89 -0.84
CA LEU A 67 30.43 -9.92 -0.89
C LEU A 67 29.55 -10.10 0.36
N PRO A 68 29.61 -9.20 1.35
CA PRO A 68 28.87 -9.35 2.60
C PRO A 68 27.41 -8.85 2.46
N VAL A 69 26.59 -9.12 3.47
CA VAL A 69 25.27 -8.48 3.63
C VAL A 69 25.44 -6.99 3.91
N LYS A 70 24.58 -6.15 3.33
CA LYS A 70 24.58 -4.69 3.49
C LYS A 70 23.18 -4.21 3.86
N SER A 71 23.09 -3.12 4.61
CA SER A 71 21.78 -2.53 4.94
C SER A 71 21.31 -1.61 3.80
N GLY A 72 20.09 -1.83 3.30
CA GLY A 72 19.47 -1.05 2.21
C GLY A 72 19.15 -1.89 0.96
N SER A 73 18.52 -1.28 -0.04
CA SER A 73 18.06 -1.95 -1.27
C SER A 73 18.71 -1.43 -2.57
N GLY A 74 19.65 -0.48 -2.47
CA GLY A 74 20.40 0.01 -3.63
C GLY A 74 21.45 -0.98 -4.13
N TRP A 75 21.80 -0.89 -5.41
CA TRP A 75 22.88 -1.69 -6.00
C TRP A 75 24.26 -1.21 -5.55
N ILE A 76 25.14 -2.15 -5.22
CA ILE A 76 26.59 -1.92 -5.19
C ILE A 76 27.15 -2.45 -6.51
N THR A 77 27.72 -1.55 -7.31
CA THR A 77 28.31 -1.93 -8.61
C THR A 77 29.82 -2.07 -8.48
N ILE A 78 30.36 -3.25 -8.77
CA ILE A 78 31.80 -3.49 -8.87
C ILE A 78 32.15 -3.58 -10.34
N ARG A 79 32.95 -2.64 -10.85
CA ARG A 79 33.25 -2.54 -12.28
C ARG A 79 34.68 -2.17 -12.58
N THR A 80 35.14 -2.47 -13.78
CA THR A 80 36.35 -1.86 -14.35
C THR A 80 36.21 -0.33 -14.41
N SER A 81 37.32 0.38 -14.25
CA SER A 81 37.45 1.83 -14.40
C SER A 81 37.55 2.25 -15.88
N ALA A 82 37.48 1.30 -16.83
CA ALA A 82 37.44 1.63 -18.24
C ALA A 82 36.23 2.53 -18.55
N ALA A 83 36.44 3.51 -19.43
CA ALA A 83 35.40 4.44 -19.83
C ALA A 83 34.22 3.72 -20.50
N ASP A 84 33.01 4.25 -20.29
CA ASP A 84 31.82 3.76 -20.97
C ASP A 84 32.00 3.91 -22.50
N GLY A 85 31.82 2.82 -23.25
CA GLY A 85 32.11 2.73 -24.67
C GLY A 85 33.39 1.97 -25.04
N VAL A 86 34.28 1.70 -24.07
CA VAL A 86 35.42 0.78 -24.28
C VAL A 86 34.97 -0.68 -24.20
N LEU A 87 34.08 -0.99 -23.25
CA LEU A 87 33.38 -2.27 -23.22
C LEU A 87 32.26 -2.28 -24.26
N PRO A 88 31.90 -3.46 -24.82
CA PRO A 88 30.68 -3.62 -25.59
C PRO A 88 29.46 -3.03 -24.89
N ASN A 89 28.55 -2.45 -25.68
CA ASN A 89 27.30 -1.89 -25.17
C ASN A 89 26.45 -2.97 -24.49
N PRO A 90 25.60 -2.64 -23.50
CA PRO A 90 24.62 -3.58 -22.96
C PRO A 90 23.81 -4.25 -24.08
N GLY A 91 23.52 -5.54 -23.95
CA GLY A 91 22.94 -6.38 -24.99
C GLY A 91 23.96 -6.95 -25.99
N THR A 92 25.23 -6.54 -25.91
CA THR A 92 26.34 -7.10 -26.70
C THR A 92 27.25 -7.92 -25.79
N ARG A 93 27.41 -9.20 -26.13
CA ARG A 93 28.22 -10.14 -25.38
C ARG A 93 29.71 -9.79 -25.47
N VAL A 94 30.42 -9.86 -24.34
CA VAL A 94 31.89 -9.76 -24.31
C VAL A 94 32.59 -11.05 -24.75
N GLY A 95 33.88 -10.95 -25.05
CA GLY A 95 34.76 -12.10 -25.20
C GLY A 95 36.20 -11.82 -24.79
N PRO A 96 37.11 -12.80 -24.98
CA PRO A 96 38.52 -12.66 -24.62
C PRO A 96 39.23 -11.46 -25.26
N VAL A 97 38.73 -10.97 -26.41
CA VAL A 97 39.26 -9.77 -27.08
C VAL A 97 39.04 -8.49 -26.26
N ASP A 98 38.04 -8.46 -25.39
CA ASP A 98 37.69 -7.32 -24.55
C ASP A 98 38.48 -7.28 -23.23
N ALA A 99 39.33 -8.28 -22.95
CA ALA A 99 40.06 -8.41 -21.69
C ALA A 99 40.90 -7.17 -21.32
N GLY A 100 41.45 -6.47 -22.32
CA GLY A 100 42.20 -5.23 -22.11
C GLY A 100 41.36 -4.07 -21.52
N ALA A 101 40.04 -4.15 -21.60
CA ALA A 101 39.10 -3.22 -20.97
C ALA A 101 38.73 -3.62 -19.53
N MET A 102 39.03 -4.84 -19.12
CA MET A 102 38.57 -5.41 -17.86
C MET A 102 39.60 -5.23 -16.75
N ALA A 103 39.13 -5.16 -15.51
CA ALA A 103 39.97 -5.40 -14.34
C ALA A 103 39.95 -6.90 -14.03
N LYS A 104 41.09 -7.45 -13.63
CA LYS A 104 41.28 -8.88 -13.50
C LYS A 104 41.27 -9.32 -12.03
N LEU A 105 40.37 -10.23 -11.68
CA LEU A 105 40.30 -10.88 -10.37
C LEU A 105 40.85 -12.30 -10.49
N VAL A 106 41.83 -12.63 -9.65
CA VAL A 106 42.55 -13.91 -9.75
C VAL A 106 42.53 -14.63 -8.42
N THR A 107 41.99 -15.86 -8.39
CA THR A 107 42.23 -16.77 -7.26
C THR A 107 43.53 -17.55 -7.46
N ASN A 108 44.34 -17.66 -6.40
CA ASN A 108 45.58 -18.45 -6.37
C ASN A 108 45.46 -19.69 -5.46
N ALA A 109 44.24 -20.06 -5.08
CA ALA A 109 43.93 -21.22 -4.25
C ALA A 109 42.70 -21.97 -4.80
N ASP A 110 42.40 -23.15 -4.25
CA ASP A 110 41.16 -23.88 -4.51
C ASP A 110 39.95 -23.24 -3.78
N LEU A 111 39.74 -21.96 -4.06
CA LEU A 111 38.70 -21.10 -3.50
C LEU A 111 38.21 -20.16 -4.61
N PRO A 112 36.95 -19.71 -4.57
CA PRO A 112 36.42 -18.79 -5.56
C PRO A 112 37.07 -17.41 -5.47
N ALA A 113 37.32 -16.80 -6.64
CA ALA A 113 37.80 -15.43 -6.71
C ALA A 113 36.75 -14.46 -6.15
N ILE A 114 35.47 -14.74 -6.36
CA ILE A 114 34.35 -14.00 -5.75
C ILE A 114 33.36 -14.97 -5.10
N ARG A 115 32.93 -14.70 -3.87
CA ARG A 115 31.84 -15.40 -3.20
C ARG A 115 30.90 -14.46 -2.47
N THR A 116 29.69 -14.88 -2.20
CA THR A 116 28.73 -14.16 -1.35
C THR A 116 28.69 -14.75 0.07
N SER A 117 28.50 -13.92 1.09
CA SER A 117 27.92 -14.41 2.35
C SER A 117 26.46 -14.83 2.15
N GLY A 118 25.93 -15.68 3.03
CA GLY A 118 24.50 -15.97 3.07
C GLY A 118 23.69 -14.67 3.21
N ALA A 119 22.56 -14.60 2.52
CA ALA A 119 21.68 -13.44 2.40
C ALA A 119 22.31 -12.16 1.82
N ALA A 120 23.53 -12.20 1.28
CA ALA A 120 24.12 -11.05 0.60
C ALA A 120 23.25 -10.65 -0.61
N HIS A 121 23.13 -9.35 -0.87
CA HIS A 121 22.21 -8.89 -1.89
C HIS A 121 22.61 -7.62 -2.63
N HIS A 122 22.01 -7.43 -3.81
CA HIS A 122 22.11 -6.21 -4.62
C HIS A 122 23.53 -5.88 -5.08
N TYR A 123 24.24 -6.88 -5.63
CA TYR A 123 25.58 -6.70 -6.21
C TYR A 123 25.55 -6.88 -7.74
N ARG A 124 26.14 -5.93 -8.46
CA ARG A 124 26.32 -6.01 -9.92
C ARG A 124 27.82 -5.98 -10.27
N LEU A 125 28.29 -7.03 -10.93
CA LEU A 125 29.66 -7.17 -11.43
C LEU A 125 29.66 -6.78 -12.90
N VAL A 126 30.48 -5.80 -13.31
CA VAL A 126 30.50 -5.28 -14.69
C VAL A 126 31.90 -5.21 -15.28
N GLY A 127 32.13 -5.88 -16.41
CA GLY A 127 33.38 -5.72 -17.15
C GLY A 127 34.60 -6.25 -16.40
N LEU A 128 34.46 -7.40 -15.74
CA LEU A 128 35.53 -8.03 -14.97
C LEU A 128 36.03 -9.29 -15.67
N GLU A 129 37.34 -9.48 -15.70
CA GLU A 129 37.97 -10.76 -16.01
C GLU A 129 38.14 -11.52 -14.67
N ILE A 130 37.61 -12.73 -14.57
CA ILE A 130 37.61 -13.53 -13.33
C ILE A 130 38.22 -14.90 -13.64
N THR A 131 39.38 -15.19 -13.05
CA THR A 131 40.17 -16.37 -13.40
C THR A 131 40.98 -16.93 -12.22
N MET A 132 41.84 -17.90 -12.49
CA MET A 132 42.68 -18.58 -11.52
C MET A 132 44.13 -18.73 -12.01
N THR A 133 45.07 -18.82 -11.07
CA THR A 133 46.46 -19.28 -11.31
C THR A 133 46.75 -20.63 -10.64
N PHE A 134 45.80 -21.18 -9.90
CA PHE A 134 45.92 -22.48 -9.25
C PHE A 134 45.60 -23.61 -10.24
N PRO A 135 46.21 -24.82 -10.14
CA PRO A 135 46.00 -25.89 -11.13
C PRO A 135 44.56 -26.43 -11.21
N SER A 136 43.82 -26.35 -10.11
CA SER A 136 42.45 -26.84 -10.01
C SER A 136 41.61 -25.90 -9.14
N SER A 137 40.38 -25.57 -9.54
CA SER A 137 39.46 -24.76 -8.74
C SER A 137 38.08 -25.41 -8.69
N TYR A 138 37.53 -25.49 -7.48
CA TYR A 138 36.15 -25.90 -7.22
C TYR A 138 35.12 -24.93 -7.80
N GLY A 139 35.47 -23.65 -7.94
CA GLY A 139 34.56 -22.62 -8.42
C GLY A 139 35.28 -21.29 -8.62
N LEU A 140 35.03 -20.56 -9.70
CA LEU A 140 35.57 -19.20 -9.89
C LEU A 140 34.68 -18.14 -9.22
N ILE A 141 33.37 -18.35 -9.29
CA ILE A 141 32.34 -17.54 -8.62
C ILE A 141 31.39 -18.46 -7.85
N THR A 142 31.10 -18.11 -6.59
CA THR A 142 30.13 -18.83 -5.75
C THR A 142 29.08 -17.88 -5.20
N PHE A 143 27.87 -17.96 -5.75
CA PHE A 143 26.69 -17.35 -5.14
C PHE A 143 25.99 -18.41 -4.29
N GLY A 144 25.99 -18.19 -2.99
CA GLY A 144 25.50 -19.12 -1.97
C GLY A 144 26.41 -20.34 -1.82
N GLU A 145 26.69 -20.70 -0.57
CA GLU A 145 27.59 -21.79 -0.23
C GLU A 145 26.99 -23.18 -0.52
N GLY A 146 25.68 -23.23 -0.77
CA GLY A 146 24.96 -24.49 -0.95
C GLY A 146 24.61 -25.17 0.38
N THR A 147 24.99 -24.56 1.50
CA THR A 147 24.68 -25.02 2.86
C THR A 147 23.49 -24.27 3.48
N GLU A 148 22.94 -23.28 2.79
CA GLU A 148 21.75 -22.55 3.23
C GLU A 148 20.56 -23.51 3.35
N THR A 149 19.82 -23.45 4.46
CA THR A 149 18.70 -24.35 4.76
C THR A 149 17.33 -23.71 4.59
N SER A 150 17.28 -22.43 4.18
CA SER A 150 16.04 -21.72 3.84
C SER A 150 16.27 -20.75 2.69
N THR A 151 15.20 -20.42 1.94
CA THR A 151 15.27 -19.49 0.81
C THR A 151 15.63 -18.07 1.24
N ALA A 152 15.25 -17.66 2.46
CA ALA A 152 15.60 -16.36 3.03
C ALA A 152 17.09 -16.22 3.33
N ALA A 153 17.80 -17.34 3.54
CA ALA A 153 19.25 -17.34 3.74
C ALA A 153 20.03 -17.30 2.42
N LEU A 154 19.39 -17.51 1.28
CA LEU A 154 20.05 -17.44 -0.02
C LEU A 154 20.41 -15.98 -0.35
N PRO A 155 21.59 -15.75 -0.94
CA PRO A 155 21.88 -14.44 -1.50
C PRO A 155 20.95 -14.16 -2.69
N ASN A 156 20.69 -12.88 -2.97
CA ASN A 156 19.67 -12.47 -3.93
C ASN A 156 20.05 -11.17 -4.64
N ASN A 157 19.40 -10.86 -5.76
CA ASN A 157 19.62 -9.65 -6.55
C ASN A 157 21.10 -9.53 -6.95
N LEU A 158 21.63 -10.56 -7.61
CA LEU A 158 23.02 -10.61 -8.06
C LEU A 158 23.06 -10.55 -9.59
N ILE A 159 23.93 -9.72 -10.15
CA ILE A 159 24.08 -9.58 -11.60
C ILE A 159 25.54 -9.75 -12.00
N ILE A 160 25.80 -10.62 -12.98
CA ILE A 160 27.04 -10.67 -13.75
C ILE A 160 26.73 -10.11 -15.13
N ASP A 161 27.39 -9.02 -15.49
CA ASP A 161 27.12 -8.23 -16.70
C ASP A 161 28.42 -7.99 -17.45
N ARG A 162 28.53 -8.52 -18.67
CA ARG A 162 29.71 -8.32 -19.54
C ARG A 162 31.02 -8.71 -18.86
N CYS A 163 31.03 -9.81 -18.12
CA CYS A 163 32.24 -10.36 -17.50
C CYS A 163 32.81 -11.51 -18.32
N TRP A 164 34.13 -11.68 -18.27
CA TRP A 164 34.83 -12.84 -18.80
C TRP A 164 35.29 -13.74 -17.64
N VAL A 165 34.71 -14.92 -17.51
CA VAL A 165 34.97 -15.87 -16.41
C VAL A 165 35.62 -17.10 -16.99
N HIS A 166 36.86 -17.39 -16.62
CA HIS A 166 37.60 -18.45 -17.31
C HIS A 166 38.65 -19.17 -16.47
N GLY A 167 38.86 -20.44 -16.79
CA GLY A 167 39.97 -21.24 -16.27
C GLY A 167 41.31 -20.89 -16.92
N SER A 168 42.18 -21.90 -17.01
CA SER A 168 43.39 -21.83 -17.84
C SER A 168 43.39 -23.00 -18.83
N ALA A 169 44.22 -22.91 -19.87
CA ALA A 169 44.29 -23.93 -20.93
C ALA A 169 44.54 -25.36 -20.40
N THR A 170 45.22 -25.50 -19.26
CA THR A 170 45.57 -26.79 -18.64
C THR A 170 44.93 -27.01 -17.28
N GLY A 171 44.25 -26.01 -16.71
CA GLY A 171 43.69 -26.08 -15.37
C GLY A 171 42.33 -26.76 -15.33
N ASN A 172 42.00 -27.35 -14.18
CA ASN A 172 40.68 -27.92 -13.92
C ASN A 172 39.79 -26.87 -13.24
N VAL A 173 38.64 -26.54 -13.80
CA VAL A 173 37.62 -25.70 -13.19
C VAL A 173 36.34 -26.50 -13.08
N GLN A 174 35.92 -26.79 -11.85
CA GLN A 174 34.68 -27.52 -11.62
C GLN A 174 33.45 -26.65 -11.86
N ASN A 175 33.50 -25.36 -11.53
CA ASN A 175 32.37 -24.46 -11.77
C ASN A 175 32.88 -23.06 -12.18
N GLY A 176 32.41 -22.53 -13.30
CA GLY A 176 32.55 -21.11 -13.58
C GLY A 176 31.76 -20.30 -12.55
N LEU A 177 30.49 -20.65 -12.39
CA LEU A 177 29.56 -20.09 -11.42
C LEU A 177 28.74 -21.19 -10.73
N ARG A 178 28.76 -21.22 -9.39
CA ARG A 178 27.67 -21.82 -8.60
C ARG A 178 26.60 -20.77 -8.33
N ILE A 179 25.37 -21.04 -8.74
CA ILE A 179 24.25 -20.08 -8.70
C ILE A 179 23.21 -20.46 -7.63
N ASN A 180 23.65 -20.74 -6.41
CA ASN A 180 22.79 -21.04 -5.27
C ASN A 180 22.20 -19.75 -4.66
N SER A 181 21.46 -19.00 -5.45
CA SER A 181 20.84 -17.72 -5.06
C SER A 181 19.33 -17.79 -5.15
N ALA A 182 18.64 -16.91 -4.43
CA ALA A 182 17.21 -16.71 -4.62
C ALA A 182 16.92 -15.96 -5.92
N THR A 183 17.75 -14.99 -6.33
CA THR A 183 17.61 -14.32 -7.63
C THR A 183 18.97 -13.93 -8.19
N SER A 184 19.23 -14.27 -9.46
CA SER A 184 20.46 -13.89 -10.17
C SER A 184 20.25 -13.71 -11.67
N ALA A 185 20.98 -12.76 -12.26
CA ALA A 185 21.10 -12.61 -13.70
C ALA A 185 22.55 -12.71 -14.19
N ILE A 186 22.74 -13.37 -15.33
CA ILE A 186 24.00 -13.50 -16.04
C ILE A 186 23.73 -13.08 -17.47
N ILE A 187 24.24 -11.91 -17.82
CA ILE A 187 23.94 -11.27 -19.10
C ILE A 187 25.22 -10.87 -19.83
N ASP A 188 25.17 -11.04 -21.16
CA ASP A 188 26.19 -10.52 -22.07
C ASP A 188 27.62 -10.98 -21.74
N SER A 189 27.76 -12.11 -21.04
CA SER A 189 29.02 -12.56 -20.44
C SER A 189 29.63 -13.74 -21.17
N HIS A 190 30.90 -14.01 -20.88
CA HIS A 190 31.69 -15.06 -21.51
C HIS A 190 32.24 -16.00 -20.45
N PHE A 191 31.81 -17.25 -20.45
CA PHE A 191 32.35 -18.32 -19.62
C PHE A 191 33.06 -19.32 -20.51
N ASP A 192 34.36 -19.52 -20.34
CA ASP A 192 35.11 -20.52 -21.11
C ASP A 192 36.15 -21.24 -20.24
N GLN A 193 36.74 -22.32 -20.76
CA GLN A 193 37.71 -23.15 -20.02
C GLN A 193 37.15 -23.66 -18.68
N CYS A 194 35.83 -23.86 -18.60
CA CYS A 194 35.16 -24.51 -17.49
C CYS A 194 35.25 -26.03 -17.67
N GLN A 195 36.46 -26.57 -17.53
CA GLN A 195 36.84 -27.92 -17.96
C GLN A 195 37.48 -28.73 -16.84
N SER A 196 37.39 -30.04 -16.86
CA SER A 196 38.11 -30.89 -15.90
C SER A 196 38.37 -32.29 -16.45
N THR A 197 39.50 -32.89 -16.08
CA THR A 197 39.79 -34.31 -16.36
C THR A 197 39.44 -35.22 -15.18
N THR A 198 39.13 -34.67 -14.01
CA THR A 198 39.01 -35.44 -12.76
C THR A 198 37.61 -35.39 -12.13
N VAL A 199 36.80 -34.40 -12.48
CA VAL A 199 35.45 -34.20 -11.91
C VAL A 199 34.49 -33.63 -12.94
N GLU A 200 33.19 -33.70 -12.67
CA GLU A 200 32.18 -32.98 -13.45
C GLU A 200 32.38 -31.46 -13.34
N SER A 201 32.48 -30.79 -14.48
CA SER A 201 32.69 -29.35 -14.64
C SER A 201 31.53 -28.61 -15.32
N HIS A 202 31.27 -27.39 -14.87
CA HIS A 202 30.14 -26.57 -15.30
C HIS A 202 30.54 -25.14 -15.62
N CYS A 203 29.91 -24.51 -16.61
CA CYS A 203 29.96 -23.05 -16.69
C CYS A 203 29.06 -22.45 -15.61
N ILE A 204 27.82 -22.93 -15.52
CA ILE A 204 26.84 -22.51 -14.52
C ILE A 204 26.17 -23.75 -13.91
N ALA A 205 26.19 -23.86 -12.58
CA ALA A 205 25.54 -24.95 -11.85
C ALA A 205 24.68 -24.42 -10.70
N GLY A 206 23.40 -24.81 -10.66
CA GLY A 206 22.45 -24.45 -9.60
C GLY A 206 21.88 -25.68 -8.90
N VAL A 207 22.14 -25.83 -7.60
CA VAL A 207 21.62 -26.95 -6.79
C VAL A 207 20.69 -26.44 -5.71
N ASN A 208 21.15 -25.48 -4.91
CA ASN A 208 20.48 -24.99 -3.70
C ASN A 208 19.80 -23.63 -3.87
N GLY A 209 19.73 -23.09 -5.10
CA GLY A 209 19.08 -21.82 -5.41
C GLY A 209 17.61 -21.98 -5.80
N SER A 210 16.73 -21.10 -5.32
CA SER A 210 15.29 -21.16 -5.64
C SER A 210 14.94 -20.61 -7.01
N GLY A 211 15.68 -19.61 -7.49
CA GLY A 211 15.28 -18.78 -8.63
C GLY A 211 14.20 -17.75 -8.27
N PRO A 212 13.88 -16.82 -9.20
CA PRO A 212 14.17 -16.86 -10.64
C PRO A 212 15.65 -16.72 -11.05
N PHE A 213 15.95 -17.16 -12.26
CA PHE A 213 17.26 -17.02 -12.89
C PHE A 213 17.13 -16.50 -14.32
N LYS A 214 17.95 -15.49 -14.66
CA LYS A 214 18.04 -14.95 -16.02
C LYS A 214 19.43 -15.20 -16.58
N ILE A 215 19.54 -16.02 -17.61
CA ILE A 215 20.81 -16.37 -18.26
C ILE A 215 20.66 -16.04 -19.73
N VAL A 216 21.05 -14.83 -20.12
CA VAL A 216 20.74 -14.28 -21.44
C VAL A 216 21.99 -13.77 -22.17
N ASN A 217 22.13 -14.17 -23.43
CA ASN A 217 23.18 -13.69 -24.33
C ASN A 217 24.61 -13.99 -23.86
N ASN A 218 24.87 -15.18 -23.33
CA ASN A 218 26.19 -15.59 -22.86
C ASN A 218 26.87 -16.60 -23.79
N PHE A 219 28.20 -16.61 -23.79
CA PHE A 219 28.99 -17.72 -24.30
C PHE A 219 29.32 -18.67 -23.15
N LEU A 220 29.09 -19.96 -23.33
CA LEU A 220 29.30 -21.00 -22.31
C LEU A 220 30.13 -22.15 -22.91
N GLY A 221 31.42 -22.16 -22.56
CA GLY A 221 32.45 -23.11 -23.02
C GLY A 221 32.94 -24.02 -21.88
N GLY A 222 32.21 -25.09 -21.61
CA GLY A 222 32.54 -26.07 -20.55
C GLY A 222 32.72 -27.49 -21.05
N SER A 223 33.49 -28.33 -20.36
CA SER A 223 33.80 -29.68 -20.86
C SER A 223 32.69 -30.68 -20.57
N THR A 224 32.23 -30.82 -19.32
CA THR A 224 31.17 -31.81 -19.04
C THR A 224 29.78 -31.30 -19.38
N ILE A 225 29.31 -30.23 -18.73
CA ILE A 225 27.95 -29.72 -18.87
C ILE A 225 28.01 -28.19 -18.79
N GLN A 226 27.56 -27.44 -19.79
CA GLN A 226 27.63 -25.98 -19.75
C GLN A 226 26.69 -25.42 -18.67
N VAL A 227 25.46 -25.94 -18.60
CA VAL A 227 24.47 -25.51 -17.60
C VAL A 227 23.81 -26.72 -16.95
N LEU A 228 23.83 -26.77 -15.61
CA LEU A 228 23.19 -27.80 -14.81
C LEU A 228 22.26 -27.18 -13.75
N PHE A 229 21.02 -27.66 -13.67
CA PHE A 229 20.15 -27.45 -12.50
C PHE A 229 19.79 -28.78 -11.84
N GLY A 230 20.10 -28.92 -10.55
CA GLY A 230 20.01 -30.17 -9.79
C GLY A 230 21.30 -30.99 -9.82
N GLY A 231 21.20 -32.31 -9.63
CA GLY A 231 22.36 -33.23 -9.63
C GLY A 231 23.07 -33.40 -8.31
N ALA A 232 22.53 -32.81 -7.25
CA ALA A 232 22.80 -33.13 -5.86
C ALA A 232 21.56 -32.78 -5.04
N VAL A 233 21.47 -33.31 -3.82
CA VAL A 233 20.37 -32.97 -2.89
C VAL A 233 20.56 -31.52 -2.43
N PRO A 234 19.57 -30.62 -2.63
CA PRO A 234 19.63 -29.28 -2.04
C PRO A 234 19.56 -29.35 -0.52
N SER A 235 20.34 -28.50 0.16
CA SER A 235 20.26 -28.31 1.62
C SER A 235 18.90 -27.74 2.06
N ILE A 236 18.19 -27.04 1.17
CA ILE A 236 16.81 -26.61 1.38
C ILE A 236 15.86 -27.75 0.99
N SER A 237 15.23 -28.36 1.98
CA SER A 237 14.24 -29.43 1.78
C SER A 237 13.06 -28.95 0.91
N GLY A 238 12.62 -29.79 -0.04
CA GLY A 238 11.53 -29.47 -0.95
C GLY A 238 11.88 -28.47 -2.07
N LEU A 239 13.12 -28.00 -2.15
CA LEU A 239 13.52 -26.99 -3.14
C LEU A 239 13.50 -27.54 -4.56
N ILE A 240 12.92 -26.75 -5.46
CA ILE A 240 12.93 -26.97 -6.91
C ILE A 240 13.31 -25.62 -7.56
N PRO A 241 14.52 -25.49 -8.14
CA PRO A 241 14.91 -24.33 -8.92
C PRO A 241 13.83 -23.99 -9.93
N SER A 242 13.32 -22.76 -9.89
CA SER A 242 12.16 -22.37 -10.69
C SER A 242 12.37 -21.06 -11.43
N ASP A 243 11.55 -20.82 -12.46
CA ASP A 243 11.51 -19.57 -13.23
C ASP A 243 12.87 -19.25 -13.87
N ILE A 244 13.32 -20.19 -14.72
CA ILE A 244 14.61 -20.11 -15.41
C ILE A 244 14.39 -19.59 -16.83
N GLU A 245 14.91 -18.41 -17.11
CA GLU A 245 15.00 -17.83 -18.44
C GLU A 245 16.40 -18.09 -19.01
N PHE A 246 16.49 -18.90 -20.06
CA PHE A 246 17.74 -19.22 -20.76
C PHE A 246 17.61 -18.84 -22.24
N ARG A 247 18.11 -17.65 -22.61
CA ARG A 247 17.93 -17.12 -23.97
C ARG A 247 19.18 -16.63 -24.66
N ARG A 248 19.24 -16.79 -25.98
CA ARG A 248 20.31 -16.23 -26.84
C ARG A 248 21.73 -16.65 -26.48
N ASN A 249 21.90 -17.75 -25.73
CA ASN A 249 23.22 -18.22 -25.34
C ASN A 249 23.86 -19.06 -26.46
N LEU A 250 25.20 -19.06 -26.50
CA LEU A 250 25.98 -20.01 -27.29
C LEU A 250 26.63 -21.00 -26.32
N CYS A 251 26.12 -22.23 -26.31
CA CYS A 251 26.73 -23.37 -25.62
C CYS A 251 27.58 -24.15 -26.62
N GLN A 252 28.90 -24.13 -26.43
CA GLN A 252 29.84 -24.74 -27.36
C GLN A 252 30.94 -25.49 -26.61
N LYS A 253 31.42 -26.62 -27.15
CA LYS A 253 32.70 -27.21 -26.75
C LYS A 253 33.73 -26.99 -27.87
N PRO A 254 34.93 -26.48 -27.57
CA PRO A 254 35.99 -26.33 -28.57
C PRO A 254 36.34 -27.67 -29.23
N THR A 255 36.39 -27.72 -30.56
CA THR A 255 36.80 -28.94 -31.29
C THR A 255 38.20 -29.40 -30.92
N SER A 256 39.08 -28.50 -30.48
CA SER A 256 40.40 -28.84 -29.95
C SER A 256 40.38 -29.75 -28.71
N TRP A 257 39.24 -29.92 -28.05
CA TRP A 257 39.05 -30.87 -26.95
C TRP A 257 38.59 -32.26 -27.42
N ARG A 258 38.21 -32.40 -28.69
CA ARG A 258 37.66 -33.62 -29.24
C ARG A 258 38.78 -34.52 -29.75
N LEU A 259 38.95 -35.68 -29.10
CA LEU A 259 39.87 -36.70 -29.56
C LEU A 259 39.58 -37.08 -31.04
N GLY A 260 40.62 -37.03 -31.87
CA GLY A 260 40.53 -37.36 -33.30
C GLY A 260 40.12 -36.19 -34.22
N SER A 261 39.85 -35.00 -33.67
CA SER A 261 39.74 -33.80 -34.51
C SER A 261 41.12 -33.36 -35.04
N ALA A 262 41.12 -32.62 -36.16
CA ALA A 262 42.36 -32.13 -36.76
C ALA A 262 43.10 -31.10 -35.87
N ASP A 263 42.37 -30.44 -34.97
CA ASP A 263 42.86 -29.40 -34.06
C ASP A 263 43.01 -29.89 -32.61
N TYR A 264 42.94 -31.21 -32.37
CA TYR A 264 42.99 -31.78 -31.03
C TYR A 264 44.27 -31.35 -30.26
N ALA A 265 44.08 -30.71 -29.11
CA ALA A 265 45.15 -30.08 -28.31
C ALA A 265 45.89 -31.06 -27.37
N GLY A 266 45.61 -32.36 -27.44
CA GLY A 266 46.32 -33.41 -26.69
C GLY A 266 45.71 -33.77 -25.32
N THR A 267 44.75 -32.99 -24.81
CA THR A 267 44.06 -33.29 -23.54
C THR A 267 42.63 -33.75 -23.77
N GLN A 268 42.30 -34.95 -23.26
CA GLN A 268 40.95 -35.48 -23.30
C GLN A 268 40.20 -35.02 -22.04
N TRP A 269 39.53 -33.88 -22.14
CA TRP A 269 38.66 -33.38 -21.07
C TRP A 269 37.47 -34.31 -20.86
N TYR A 270 36.95 -34.36 -19.63
CA TYR A 270 35.73 -35.10 -19.37
C TYR A 270 34.55 -34.39 -20.06
N VAL A 271 33.76 -35.11 -20.86
CA VAL A 271 32.69 -34.57 -21.70
C VAL A 271 31.36 -35.27 -21.45
N LYS A 272 30.26 -34.49 -21.37
CA LYS A 272 28.89 -35.02 -21.28
C LYS A 272 27.94 -34.29 -22.25
N ASN A 273 27.07 -33.45 -21.72
CA ASN A 273 25.95 -32.82 -22.43
C ASN A 273 26.19 -31.31 -22.54
N LEU A 274 25.36 -30.57 -23.29
CA LEU A 274 25.46 -29.10 -23.28
C LEU A 274 24.60 -28.51 -22.16
N PHE A 275 23.35 -28.96 -22.04
CA PHE A 275 22.41 -28.43 -21.06
C PHE A 275 21.69 -29.57 -20.35
N GLU A 276 21.65 -29.53 -19.03
CA GLU A 276 21.09 -30.60 -18.22
C GLU A 276 20.17 -30.11 -17.11
N LEU A 277 18.99 -30.73 -17.01
CA LEU A 277 18.04 -30.51 -15.91
C LEU A 277 17.86 -31.82 -15.17
N LYS A 278 18.08 -31.79 -13.85
CA LYS A 278 17.81 -32.89 -12.92
C LYS A 278 16.76 -32.55 -11.89
N ASN A 279 16.60 -31.26 -11.58
CA ASN A 279 15.52 -30.73 -10.76
C ASN A 279 15.26 -29.28 -11.16
N ALA A 280 14.13 -29.00 -11.83
CA ALA A 280 13.77 -27.67 -12.30
C ALA A 280 12.28 -27.55 -12.65
N ARG A 281 11.77 -26.32 -12.61
CA ARG A 281 10.38 -26.01 -12.96
C ARG A 281 10.25 -24.68 -13.69
N ARG A 282 9.34 -24.57 -14.67
CA ARG A 282 9.07 -23.32 -15.42
C ARG A 282 10.36 -22.80 -16.06
N VAL A 283 10.83 -23.53 -17.07
CA VAL A 283 12.09 -23.26 -17.77
C VAL A 283 11.78 -22.85 -19.20
N LEU A 284 12.29 -21.69 -19.62
CA LEU A 284 12.25 -21.22 -21.00
C LEU A 284 13.65 -21.30 -21.60
N ILE A 285 13.81 -22.10 -22.65
CA ILE A 285 15.03 -22.27 -23.43
C ILE A 285 14.73 -21.74 -24.83
N ASP A 286 15.08 -20.48 -25.10
CA ASP A 286 14.66 -19.79 -26.32
C ASP A 286 15.78 -19.07 -27.07
N GLY A 287 15.87 -19.22 -28.39
CA GLY A 287 16.83 -18.45 -29.20
C GLY A 287 18.29 -18.86 -29.00
N ASN A 288 18.59 -20.05 -28.47
CA ASN A 288 19.97 -20.46 -28.17
C ASN A 288 20.62 -21.25 -29.30
N ILE A 289 21.94 -21.29 -29.30
CA ILE A 289 22.76 -22.18 -30.13
C ILE A 289 23.45 -23.19 -29.21
N PHE A 290 23.17 -24.47 -29.43
CA PHE A 290 23.83 -25.60 -28.79
C PHE A 290 24.64 -26.34 -29.84
N GLU A 291 25.97 -26.35 -29.74
CA GLU A 291 26.79 -27.00 -30.74
C GLU A 291 28.06 -27.69 -30.26
N GLN A 292 28.56 -28.60 -31.10
CA GLN A 292 29.84 -29.31 -30.94
C GLN A 292 29.81 -30.16 -29.67
N ASN A 293 29.05 -31.26 -29.72
CA ASN A 293 28.87 -32.15 -28.59
C ASN A 293 29.10 -33.60 -29.00
N TRP A 294 29.93 -34.33 -28.25
CA TRP A 294 30.36 -35.69 -28.57
C TRP A 294 30.42 -36.53 -27.29
N PRO A 295 30.35 -37.87 -27.36
CA PRO A 295 30.51 -38.70 -26.18
C PRO A 295 31.97 -38.72 -25.73
N PHE A 296 32.18 -38.84 -24.41
CA PHE A 296 33.51 -39.10 -23.88
C PHE A 296 34.03 -40.48 -24.31
N ASN A 297 35.32 -40.58 -24.66
CA ASN A 297 35.93 -41.87 -25.00
C ASN A 297 36.35 -42.62 -23.73
N GLY A 298 35.61 -43.66 -23.37
CA GLY A 298 35.80 -44.45 -22.15
C GLY A 298 34.77 -44.12 -21.06
N SER A 299 35.06 -44.51 -19.82
CA SER A 299 34.27 -44.14 -18.65
C SER A 299 34.84 -42.86 -18.02
N GLY A 300 33.96 -41.94 -17.64
CA GLY A 300 34.36 -40.76 -16.88
C GLY A 300 34.94 -41.09 -15.51
N PRO A 301 35.50 -40.08 -14.79
CA PRO A 301 35.97 -40.23 -13.41
C PRO A 301 34.90 -40.71 -12.42
N ASP A 302 33.62 -40.45 -12.72
CA ASP A 302 32.45 -40.93 -11.96
C ASP A 302 32.01 -42.36 -12.37
N GLY A 303 32.76 -43.03 -13.25
CA GLY A 303 32.45 -44.34 -13.80
C GLY A 303 31.36 -44.34 -14.88
N SER A 304 30.76 -43.19 -15.20
CA SER A 304 29.66 -43.10 -16.16
C SER A 304 30.15 -43.00 -17.60
N ALA A 305 29.52 -43.77 -18.50
CA ALA A 305 29.68 -43.65 -19.94
C ALA A 305 28.54 -42.79 -20.48
N GLN A 306 28.79 -41.48 -20.60
CA GLN A 306 27.77 -40.54 -21.06
C GLN A 306 27.63 -40.51 -22.57
N GLN A 307 26.40 -40.30 -23.00
CA GLN A 307 26.00 -40.55 -24.38
C GLN A 307 26.15 -39.35 -25.31
N GLY A 308 26.44 -38.15 -24.79
CA GLY A 308 26.62 -36.95 -25.62
C GLY A 308 25.31 -36.40 -26.19
N TYR A 309 24.31 -36.16 -25.33
CA TYR A 309 23.09 -35.44 -25.73
C TYR A 309 23.35 -33.93 -25.73
N ALA A 310 22.81 -33.19 -26.70
CA ALA A 310 22.86 -31.73 -26.60
C ALA A 310 22.06 -31.26 -25.38
N LEU A 311 20.82 -31.76 -25.24
CA LEU A 311 19.92 -31.45 -24.13
C LEU A 311 19.56 -32.72 -23.36
N LEU A 312 19.72 -32.72 -22.03
CA LEU A 312 19.37 -33.86 -21.18
C LEU A 312 18.44 -33.45 -20.04
N PHE A 313 17.21 -33.92 -20.05
CA PHE A 313 16.23 -33.69 -18.98
C PHE A 313 16.02 -34.99 -18.22
N THR A 314 16.66 -35.12 -17.07
CA THR A 314 16.72 -36.38 -16.31
C THR A 314 16.42 -36.13 -14.85
N VAL A 315 15.16 -36.27 -14.42
CA VAL A 315 14.82 -36.18 -13.00
C VAL A 315 15.71 -37.14 -12.21
N ARG A 316 16.32 -36.65 -11.14
CA ARG A 316 17.07 -37.46 -10.16
C ARG A 316 16.59 -37.15 -8.76
N ASP A 317 16.15 -38.17 -8.05
CA ASP A 317 15.75 -38.07 -6.64
C ASP A 317 16.88 -38.44 -5.67
N GLU A 318 18.09 -38.67 -6.19
CA GLU A 318 19.29 -38.98 -5.42
C GLU A 318 19.10 -40.19 -4.50
N GLY A 319 18.54 -41.28 -5.04
CA GLY A 319 18.28 -42.51 -4.29
C GLY A 319 17.09 -42.38 -3.35
N GLY A 320 16.11 -41.54 -3.71
CA GLY A 320 14.88 -41.29 -2.95
C GLY A 320 14.95 -40.17 -1.90
N VAL A 321 16.12 -39.58 -1.66
CA VAL A 321 16.31 -38.49 -0.68
C VAL A 321 15.58 -37.22 -1.09
N ALA A 322 15.57 -36.91 -2.39
CA ALA A 322 14.90 -35.77 -3.00
C ALA A 322 13.66 -36.23 -3.80
N SER A 323 12.75 -36.98 -3.18
CA SER A 323 11.56 -37.54 -3.84
C SER A 323 10.63 -36.48 -4.49
N TRP A 324 10.74 -35.22 -4.08
CA TRP A 324 10.04 -34.08 -4.69
C TRP A 324 10.66 -33.59 -6.00
N ALA A 325 11.89 -34.04 -6.34
CA ALA A 325 12.60 -33.60 -7.53
C ALA A 325 11.76 -33.85 -8.79
N THR A 326 11.76 -32.87 -9.69
CA THR A 326 10.96 -32.92 -10.92
C THR A 326 11.64 -32.10 -12.00
N VAL A 327 11.37 -32.42 -13.25
CA VAL A 327 11.66 -31.57 -14.40
C VAL A 327 10.32 -31.38 -15.09
N GLN A 328 9.70 -30.22 -14.87
CA GLN A 328 8.36 -29.96 -15.37
C GLN A 328 8.24 -28.54 -15.90
N ASP A 329 7.25 -28.31 -16.77
CA ASP A 329 6.98 -26.99 -17.32
C ASP A 329 8.20 -26.44 -18.08
N VAL A 330 8.66 -27.20 -19.08
CA VAL A 330 9.86 -26.86 -19.88
C VAL A 330 9.47 -26.53 -21.31
N THR A 331 9.85 -25.33 -21.77
CA THR A 331 9.64 -24.85 -23.14
C THR A 331 10.99 -24.69 -23.83
N VAL A 332 11.19 -25.39 -24.94
CA VAL A 332 12.38 -25.33 -25.80
C VAL A 332 11.94 -24.82 -27.16
N THR A 333 12.22 -23.54 -27.45
CA THR A 333 11.76 -22.87 -28.66
C THR A 333 12.83 -22.12 -29.42
N ASN A 334 12.72 -22.05 -30.74
CA ASN A 334 13.57 -21.18 -31.56
C ASN A 334 15.08 -21.40 -31.33
N ASN A 335 15.52 -22.64 -31.11
CA ASN A 335 16.94 -22.95 -30.90
C ASN A 335 17.56 -23.62 -32.14
N ILE A 336 18.86 -23.41 -32.33
CA ILE A 336 19.69 -24.26 -33.19
C ILE A 336 20.43 -25.26 -32.31
N ILE A 337 20.11 -26.54 -32.47
CA ILE A 337 20.85 -27.65 -31.88
C ILE A 337 21.58 -28.32 -33.03
N ARG A 338 22.91 -28.26 -33.02
CA ARG A 338 23.67 -28.83 -34.14
C ARG A 338 24.95 -29.50 -33.75
N LYS A 339 25.53 -30.24 -34.69
CA LYS A 339 26.89 -30.78 -34.54
C LYS A 339 27.02 -31.59 -33.24
N SER A 340 26.09 -32.50 -33.04
CA SER A 340 25.94 -33.22 -31.78
C SER A 340 25.82 -34.71 -32.03
N ASN A 341 26.36 -35.53 -31.11
CA ASN A 341 26.19 -36.97 -31.18
C ASN A 341 24.71 -37.38 -31.10
N ALA A 342 23.94 -36.78 -30.19
CA ALA A 342 22.51 -37.00 -30.05
C ALA A 342 21.78 -35.68 -29.73
N GLY A 343 20.49 -35.62 -30.04
CA GLY A 343 19.67 -34.42 -29.90
C GLY A 343 19.28 -34.15 -28.44
N ILE A 344 18.16 -34.72 -28.01
CA ILE A 344 17.55 -34.51 -26.71
C ILE A 344 17.23 -35.84 -26.01
N ALA A 345 17.24 -35.87 -24.69
CA ALA A 345 16.74 -37.01 -23.93
C ALA A 345 15.90 -36.60 -22.73
N PHE A 346 14.89 -37.42 -22.44
CA PHE A 346 13.97 -37.24 -21.35
C PHE A 346 13.92 -38.49 -20.47
N TYR A 347 14.11 -38.33 -19.17
CA TYR A 347 14.02 -39.39 -18.16
C TYR A 347 13.16 -38.89 -16.99
N GLY A 348 12.02 -39.54 -16.77
CA GLY A 348 11.03 -39.16 -15.76
C GLY A 348 10.62 -40.29 -14.83
N LEU A 349 11.46 -41.32 -14.65
CA LEU A 349 11.16 -42.48 -13.80
C LEU A 349 11.39 -42.25 -12.30
N GLU A 350 12.17 -41.24 -11.93
CA GLU A 350 12.54 -40.93 -10.54
C GLU A 350 11.76 -39.73 -9.99
N GLY A 351 11.78 -39.57 -8.66
CA GLY A 351 11.16 -38.44 -7.97
C GLY A 351 9.68 -38.24 -8.33
N ALA A 352 9.29 -36.99 -8.50
CA ALA A 352 7.95 -36.60 -8.93
C ALA A 352 7.76 -36.67 -10.47
N GLY A 353 8.74 -37.17 -11.21
CA GLY A 353 8.71 -37.42 -12.65
C GLY A 353 8.80 -36.17 -13.54
N SER A 354 8.77 -36.42 -14.84
CA SER A 354 8.85 -35.42 -15.91
C SER A 354 7.49 -35.20 -16.57
N ARG A 355 7.06 -33.94 -16.75
CA ARG A 355 5.77 -33.62 -17.38
C ARG A 355 5.70 -32.21 -17.98
N ARG A 356 4.75 -31.99 -18.89
CA ARG A 356 4.43 -30.69 -19.50
C ARG A 356 5.66 -30.06 -20.13
N MET A 357 6.03 -30.59 -21.28
CA MET A 357 7.22 -30.20 -22.01
C MET A 357 6.87 -29.88 -23.45
N LYS A 358 7.46 -28.81 -23.98
CA LYS A 358 7.22 -28.35 -25.35
C LYS A 358 8.54 -28.15 -26.07
N ILE A 359 8.77 -28.92 -27.11
CA ILE A 359 9.90 -28.78 -28.04
C ILE A 359 9.33 -28.28 -29.34
N GLN A 360 9.42 -26.97 -29.58
CA GLN A 360 8.74 -26.36 -30.71
C GLN A 360 9.61 -25.39 -31.49
N ASN A 361 9.49 -25.39 -32.81
CA ASN A 361 10.20 -24.42 -33.65
C ASN A 361 11.73 -24.44 -33.51
N ASN A 362 12.35 -25.61 -33.41
CA ASN A 362 13.80 -25.74 -33.34
C ASN A 362 14.36 -26.34 -34.63
N LEU A 363 15.60 -25.95 -34.93
CA LEU A 363 16.43 -26.63 -35.92
C LEU A 363 17.35 -27.64 -35.21
N PHE A 364 17.23 -28.90 -35.56
CA PHE A 364 18.21 -29.94 -35.25
C PHE A 364 19.00 -30.26 -36.52
N ASP A 365 20.31 -30.06 -36.50
CA ASP A 365 21.16 -30.16 -37.70
C ASP A 365 22.48 -30.90 -37.44
N ASP A 366 22.93 -31.78 -38.33
CA ASP A 366 24.15 -32.59 -38.12
C ASP A 366 24.12 -33.39 -36.80
N ILE A 367 22.96 -33.98 -36.47
CA ILE A 367 22.83 -34.85 -35.31
C ILE A 367 23.21 -36.27 -35.72
N GLY A 368 24.43 -36.71 -35.40
CA GLY A 368 24.82 -38.08 -35.69
C GLY A 368 26.30 -38.36 -35.91
N LEU A 369 26.58 -39.10 -36.98
CA LEU A 369 27.78 -39.93 -37.15
C LEU A 369 29.08 -39.10 -37.21
N ASN A 370 28.98 -37.83 -37.57
CA ASN A 370 30.10 -36.90 -37.54
C ASN A 370 30.59 -36.59 -36.12
N TRP A 371 29.78 -36.89 -35.09
CA TRP A 371 29.98 -36.43 -33.72
C TRP A 371 30.07 -37.57 -32.69
N GLY A 372 29.89 -38.82 -33.08
CA GLY A 372 30.21 -39.97 -32.24
C GLY A 372 29.83 -41.30 -32.89
N SER A 373 29.90 -42.38 -32.12
CA SER A 373 29.69 -43.74 -32.64
C SER A 373 29.12 -44.71 -31.60
N ASN A 374 28.41 -44.20 -30.58
CA ASN A 374 27.75 -45.00 -29.56
C ASN A 374 26.33 -45.39 -29.98
N ASP A 375 25.63 -46.12 -29.11
CA ASP A 375 24.30 -46.61 -29.43
C ASP A 375 23.23 -45.50 -29.52
N ARG A 376 23.52 -44.29 -29.04
CA ARG A 376 22.67 -43.09 -29.14
C ARG A 376 23.01 -42.16 -30.30
N THR A 377 24.13 -42.37 -30.97
CA THR A 377 24.57 -41.54 -32.10
C THR A 377 23.49 -41.43 -33.17
N GLY A 378 23.13 -40.19 -33.52
CA GLY A 378 22.17 -39.84 -34.57
C GLY A 378 20.72 -39.81 -34.10
N MET A 379 20.45 -40.12 -32.84
CA MET A 379 19.09 -40.11 -32.33
C MET A 379 18.63 -38.68 -32.08
N PHE A 380 17.42 -38.35 -32.55
CA PHE A 380 16.81 -37.07 -32.20
C PHE A 380 16.37 -37.05 -30.74
N ALA A 381 15.49 -37.96 -30.31
CA ALA A 381 14.96 -37.95 -28.94
C ALA A 381 14.99 -39.33 -28.24
N GLN A 382 15.56 -39.43 -27.04
CA GLN A 382 15.26 -40.55 -26.13
C GLN A 382 14.11 -40.18 -25.21
N ILE A 383 13.06 -41.00 -25.12
CA ILE A 383 11.91 -40.71 -24.26
C ILE A 383 11.71 -41.84 -23.26
N ASN A 384 11.96 -41.54 -21.98
CA ASN A 384 11.73 -42.44 -20.87
C ASN A 384 10.72 -41.83 -19.89
N ARG A 385 9.44 -42.16 -20.12
CA ARG A 385 8.24 -41.77 -19.36
C ARG A 385 8.14 -40.26 -19.09
N VAL A 386 7.39 -39.57 -19.96
CA VAL A 386 7.06 -38.15 -19.82
C VAL A 386 5.61 -37.94 -20.19
N SER A 387 4.84 -37.31 -19.31
CA SER A 387 3.45 -36.89 -19.60
C SER A 387 3.44 -35.54 -20.30
N ASP A 388 2.47 -35.30 -21.17
CA ASP A 388 2.25 -33.98 -21.79
C ASP A 388 3.49 -33.46 -22.53
N LEU A 389 4.08 -34.29 -23.40
CA LEU A 389 5.23 -33.95 -24.23
C LEU A 389 4.76 -33.56 -25.63
N THR A 390 4.94 -32.30 -26.00
CA THR A 390 4.68 -31.77 -27.34
C THR A 390 5.97 -31.56 -28.10
N ILE A 391 6.06 -32.13 -29.30
CA ILE A 391 7.14 -31.93 -30.27
C ILE A 391 6.49 -31.44 -31.56
N ASN A 392 6.64 -30.14 -31.86
CA ASN A 392 5.86 -29.47 -32.89
C ASN A 392 6.70 -28.52 -33.76
N HIS A 393 6.51 -28.46 -35.08
CA HIS A 393 7.24 -27.53 -35.96
C HIS A 393 8.77 -27.59 -35.83
N ASN A 394 9.37 -28.77 -35.67
CA ASN A 394 10.83 -28.89 -35.69
C ASN A 394 11.32 -29.39 -37.05
N THR A 395 12.45 -28.84 -37.53
CA THR A 395 13.21 -29.41 -38.66
C THR A 395 14.35 -30.22 -38.09
N ILE A 396 14.35 -31.53 -38.34
CA ILE A 396 15.20 -32.50 -37.66
C ILE A 396 16.02 -33.30 -38.67
N ILE A 397 17.30 -32.94 -38.80
CA ILE A 397 18.27 -33.60 -39.68
C ILE A 397 19.20 -34.47 -38.82
N HIS A 398 19.00 -35.79 -38.88
CA HIS A 398 19.63 -36.76 -37.98
C HIS A 398 19.90 -38.12 -38.65
N ASP A 399 20.81 -38.91 -38.06
CA ASP A 399 21.35 -40.16 -38.63
C ASP A 399 20.87 -41.46 -37.94
N SER A 400 19.84 -41.43 -37.08
CA SER A 400 19.30 -42.62 -36.38
C SER A 400 17.79 -42.50 -36.08
N ASP A 401 17.28 -43.14 -35.03
CA ASP A 401 15.89 -43.04 -34.58
C ASP A 401 15.41 -41.57 -34.47
N ILE A 402 14.17 -41.29 -34.94
CA ILE A 402 13.50 -40.02 -34.62
C ILE A 402 13.30 -40.00 -33.10
N THR A 403 12.65 -41.03 -32.57
CA THR A 403 12.53 -41.20 -31.13
C THR A 403 12.88 -42.62 -30.73
N PHE A 404 13.48 -42.81 -29.56
CA PHE A 404 13.57 -44.12 -28.92
C PHE A 404 12.85 -44.09 -27.56
N ALA A 405 11.69 -44.75 -27.49
CA ALA A 405 10.89 -44.87 -26.28
C ALA A 405 11.30 -46.09 -25.44
N THR A 406 11.46 -45.93 -24.13
CA THR A 406 11.79 -47.04 -23.23
C THR A 406 11.39 -46.73 -21.79
N THR A 407 11.00 -47.73 -21.01
CA THR A 407 10.69 -47.60 -19.57
C THR A 407 11.34 -48.72 -18.74
N GLY A 408 12.35 -49.40 -19.28
CA GLY A 408 12.91 -50.63 -18.72
C GLY A 408 12.29 -51.89 -19.32
N ALA A 409 12.09 -52.94 -18.51
CA ALA A 409 11.71 -54.29 -18.96
C ALA A 409 10.32 -54.41 -19.59
N SER A 410 9.41 -53.47 -19.33
CA SER A 410 8.05 -53.45 -19.89
C SER A 410 7.60 -52.01 -20.22
N PRO A 411 6.89 -51.79 -21.35
CA PRO A 411 6.34 -50.47 -21.71
C PRO A 411 5.37 -49.94 -20.66
N VAL A 412 5.52 -48.66 -20.29
CA VAL A 412 4.56 -47.92 -19.46
C VAL A 412 4.02 -46.75 -20.29
N GLN A 413 2.70 -46.72 -20.48
CA GLN A 413 2.04 -45.68 -21.27
C GLN A 413 2.07 -44.33 -20.57
N SER A 414 2.49 -43.29 -21.30
CA SER A 414 2.36 -41.89 -20.91
C SER A 414 1.22 -41.24 -21.70
N GLY A 415 0.48 -40.32 -21.07
CA GLY A 415 -0.57 -39.54 -21.73
C GLY A 415 -0.05 -38.21 -22.28
N GLY A 416 -0.73 -37.67 -23.29
CA GLY A 416 -0.46 -36.32 -23.82
C GLY A 416 0.80 -36.21 -24.69
N PHE A 417 1.19 -37.26 -25.41
CA PHE A 417 2.27 -37.14 -26.40
C PHE A 417 1.75 -36.52 -27.71
N VAL A 418 2.34 -35.41 -28.15
CA VAL A 418 1.99 -34.75 -29.41
C VAL A 418 3.24 -34.67 -30.28
N PHE A 419 3.16 -35.21 -31.49
CA PHE A 419 4.21 -35.13 -32.51
C PHE A 419 3.60 -34.66 -33.83
N THR A 420 3.66 -33.35 -34.10
CA THR A 420 2.95 -32.72 -35.22
C THR A 420 3.78 -31.71 -36.00
N ASN A 421 3.47 -31.51 -37.27
CA ASN A 421 4.08 -30.46 -38.11
C ASN A 421 5.61 -30.53 -38.17
N ASN A 422 6.24 -31.67 -37.92
CA ASN A 422 7.70 -31.80 -37.96
C ASN A 422 8.17 -32.26 -39.34
N ILE A 423 9.41 -31.91 -39.68
CA ILE A 423 10.16 -32.52 -40.78
C ILE A 423 11.30 -33.32 -40.16
N ALA A 424 11.39 -34.62 -40.43
CA ALA A 424 12.42 -35.49 -39.87
C ALA A 424 12.85 -36.58 -40.86
N ASN A 425 14.02 -37.18 -40.63
CA ASN A 425 14.44 -38.35 -41.38
C ASN A 425 13.74 -39.62 -40.87
N HIS A 426 13.10 -40.40 -41.74
CA HIS A 426 12.49 -41.66 -41.37
C HIS A 426 13.53 -42.80 -41.36
N ALA A 427 14.21 -43.04 -42.49
CA ALA A 427 15.22 -44.08 -42.59
C ALA A 427 16.62 -43.49 -42.46
N CYS A 428 17.39 -44.10 -41.57
CA CYS A 428 18.76 -43.68 -41.32
C CYS A 428 19.72 -44.82 -41.59
N ALA A 429 20.82 -44.50 -42.28
CA ALA A 429 21.85 -45.46 -42.66
C ALA A 429 22.81 -45.68 -41.48
N ARG A 430 22.39 -46.41 -40.44
CA ARG A 430 23.28 -46.75 -39.32
C ARG A 430 23.82 -48.19 -39.43
N PRO A 431 25.14 -48.40 -39.36
CA PRO A 431 25.75 -49.74 -39.39
C PRO A 431 25.57 -50.56 -38.09
N ILE A 432 25.33 -49.90 -36.95
CA ILE A 432 25.38 -50.53 -35.61
C ILE A 432 24.01 -51.09 -35.17
N ASN A 433 22.89 -50.55 -35.68
CA ASN A 433 21.53 -51.06 -35.54
C ASN A 433 20.63 -50.51 -36.66
N ALA A 434 19.85 -51.37 -37.32
CA ALA A 434 18.95 -50.97 -38.38
C ALA A 434 17.63 -50.45 -37.79
N ASN A 435 17.67 -49.23 -37.28
CA ASN A 435 16.58 -48.57 -36.58
C ASN A 435 16.08 -47.36 -37.39
N THR A 436 14.76 -47.14 -37.44
CA THR A 436 14.14 -46.10 -38.29
C THR A 436 12.90 -45.52 -37.63
N GLY A 437 12.64 -44.22 -37.82
CA GLY A 437 11.38 -43.58 -37.42
C GLY A 437 11.17 -43.42 -35.91
N ILE A 438 9.90 -43.38 -35.49
CA ILE A 438 9.50 -43.41 -34.07
C ILE A 438 9.62 -44.85 -33.57
N ASN A 439 10.63 -45.14 -32.77
CA ASN A 439 10.98 -46.49 -32.32
C ASN A 439 10.91 -46.62 -30.80
N GLY A 440 10.87 -47.85 -30.29
CA GLY A 440 10.88 -48.11 -28.85
C GLY A 440 11.24 -49.54 -28.50
N ALA A 441 11.77 -49.73 -27.30
CA ALA A 441 12.25 -51.01 -26.82
C ALA A 441 11.14 -52.08 -26.90
N GLY A 442 11.44 -53.20 -27.56
CA GLY A 442 10.52 -54.34 -27.72
C GLY A 442 9.36 -54.11 -28.70
N THR A 443 9.39 -53.06 -29.52
CA THR A 443 8.32 -52.74 -30.48
C THR A 443 8.85 -52.50 -31.89
N ASN A 444 8.01 -52.70 -32.90
CA ASN A 444 8.30 -52.24 -34.26
C ASN A 444 8.05 -50.72 -34.36
N PRO A 445 8.79 -49.99 -35.21
CA PRO A 445 8.62 -48.54 -35.35
C PRO A 445 7.21 -48.11 -35.80
N GLY A 446 6.86 -46.87 -35.43
CA GLY A 446 5.63 -46.19 -35.78
C GLY A 446 4.47 -46.54 -34.85
N LEU A 447 3.35 -46.98 -35.41
CA LEU A 447 2.10 -47.25 -34.70
C LEU A 447 2.24 -48.23 -33.51
N PRO A 448 3.03 -49.32 -33.59
CA PRO A 448 3.21 -50.22 -32.46
C PRO A 448 3.94 -49.54 -31.27
N THR A 449 5.01 -48.79 -31.54
CA THR A 449 5.68 -47.97 -30.52
C THR A 449 4.73 -46.93 -29.92
N LEU A 450 4.00 -46.18 -30.76
CA LEU A 450 3.06 -45.15 -30.31
C LEU A 450 1.99 -45.73 -29.37
N THR A 451 1.44 -46.89 -29.74
CA THR A 451 0.43 -47.60 -28.94
C THR A 451 1.00 -48.12 -27.62
N ALA A 452 2.23 -48.64 -27.62
CA ALA A 452 2.84 -49.22 -26.43
C ALA A 452 3.27 -48.17 -25.40
N TYR A 453 3.79 -47.02 -25.84
CA TYR A 453 4.43 -46.04 -24.94
C TYR A 453 3.65 -44.75 -24.74
N PHE A 454 2.77 -44.36 -25.66
CA PHE A 454 2.18 -43.02 -25.69
C PHE A 454 0.65 -43.01 -25.71
N ASN A 455 0.00 -44.17 -25.56
CA ASN A 455 -1.46 -44.30 -25.59
C ASN A 455 -2.10 -44.20 -24.19
N GLY A 456 -1.48 -43.45 -23.27
CA GLY A 456 -2.09 -43.10 -21.99
C GLY A 456 -3.28 -42.15 -22.18
N SER A 457 -3.89 -41.66 -21.10
CA SER A 457 -4.97 -40.65 -21.20
C SER A 457 -4.40 -39.25 -20.94
N PRO A 458 -4.56 -38.27 -21.87
CA PRO A 458 -5.12 -38.43 -23.22
C PRO A 458 -4.18 -39.18 -24.16
N ALA A 459 -4.74 -39.84 -25.19
CA ALA A 459 -3.96 -40.62 -26.16
C ALA A 459 -3.06 -39.72 -27.02
N TYR A 460 -2.01 -40.31 -27.60
CA TYR A 460 -1.09 -39.58 -28.46
C TYR A 460 -1.76 -38.95 -29.68
N VAL A 461 -1.19 -37.84 -30.14
CA VAL A 461 -1.48 -37.22 -31.45
C VAL A 461 -0.21 -37.24 -32.28
N CYS A 462 -0.21 -38.01 -33.37
CA CYS A 462 0.93 -38.07 -34.30
C CYS A 462 0.41 -37.94 -35.73
N THR A 463 0.44 -36.73 -36.28
CA THR A 463 -0.08 -36.42 -37.63
C THR A 463 0.61 -35.20 -38.20
N LYS A 464 0.45 -34.94 -39.50
CA LYS A 464 1.00 -33.76 -40.18
C LYS A 464 2.53 -33.67 -40.09
N ASN A 465 3.24 -34.80 -40.11
CA ASN A 465 4.70 -34.80 -40.19
C ASN A 465 5.17 -35.20 -41.59
N ALA A 466 6.26 -34.62 -42.08
CA ALA A 466 6.99 -35.10 -43.25
C ALA A 466 8.20 -35.93 -42.78
N LEU A 467 8.06 -37.26 -42.86
CA LEU A 467 9.05 -38.24 -42.45
C LEU A 467 9.78 -38.75 -43.70
N ALA A 468 10.86 -38.05 -44.07
CA ALA A 468 11.55 -38.23 -45.35
C ALA A 468 12.32 -39.55 -45.44
N GLN A 469 12.53 -40.04 -46.66
CA GLN A 469 13.29 -41.26 -46.96
C GLN A 469 12.70 -42.48 -46.21
N PRO A 470 11.44 -42.88 -46.44
CA PRO A 470 10.85 -44.01 -45.73
C PRO A 470 11.61 -45.32 -45.99
N SER A 471 11.73 -46.13 -44.94
CA SER A 471 12.20 -47.51 -44.99
C SER A 471 10.98 -48.43 -45.01
N GLY A 472 10.92 -49.35 -45.97
CA GLY A 472 9.77 -50.25 -46.11
C GLY A 472 8.45 -49.50 -46.26
N THR A 473 7.37 -50.06 -45.72
CA THR A 473 6.04 -49.42 -45.67
C THR A 473 5.82 -48.85 -44.27
N PRO A 474 5.90 -47.52 -44.08
CA PRO A 474 5.75 -46.91 -42.75
C PRO A 474 4.35 -47.16 -42.15
N SER A 475 4.31 -47.56 -40.89
CA SER A 475 3.06 -47.77 -40.14
C SER A 475 2.83 -46.61 -39.18
N TYR A 476 1.99 -45.64 -39.53
CA TYR A 476 1.72 -44.43 -38.73
C TYR A 476 0.23 -44.05 -38.81
N PRO A 477 -0.27 -43.22 -37.87
CA PRO A 477 -1.61 -42.65 -38.00
C PRO A 477 -1.77 -41.84 -39.29
N THR A 478 -3.02 -41.67 -39.73
CA THR A 478 -3.36 -40.95 -40.96
C THR A 478 -2.94 -39.47 -40.88
N GLY A 479 -2.57 -38.91 -42.04
CA GLY A 479 -2.12 -37.52 -42.16
C GLY A 479 -0.62 -37.28 -41.96
N ASN A 480 0.19 -38.34 -41.75
CA ASN A 480 1.64 -38.29 -41.90
C ASN A 480 2.05 -38.53 -43.36
N PHE A 481 3.16 -37.93 -43.78
CA PHE A 481 3.66 -37.93 -45.14
C PHE A 481 5.08 -38.50 -45.22
N PHE A 482 5.40 -39.18 -46.32
CA PHE A 482 6.65 -39.93 -46.46
C PHE A 482 7.35 -39.59 -47.79
N PRO A 483 7.95 -38.40 -47.92
CA PRO A 483 8.64 -38.01 -49.15
C PRO A 483 9.82 -38.96 -49.40
N SER A 484 9.98 -39.42 -50.64
CA SER A 484 10.98 -40.45 -51.00
C SER A 484 12.43 -39.99 -50.87
N SER A 485 12.67 -38.67 -50.80
CA SER A 485 13.99 -38.06 -50.67
C SER A 485 13.90 -36.69 -50.01
N TRP A 486 15.04 -36.13 -49.56
CA TRP A 486 15.11 -34.74 -49.13
C TRP A 486 14.73 -33.74 -50.23
N SER A 487 14.99 -34.07 -51.50
CA SER A 487 14.58 -33.24 -52.62
C SER A 487 13.05 -33.17 -52.76
N ALA A 488 12.34 -34.27 -52.46
CA ALA A 488 10.88 -34.30 -52.45
C ALA A 488 10.25 -33.51 -51.29
N VAL A 489 11.03 -33.11 -50.28
CA VAL A 489 10.58 -32.17 -49.23
C VAL A 489 10.40 -30.76 -49.80
N GLY A 490 11.20 -30.36 -50.79
CA GLY A 490 11.11 -29.03 -51.40
C GLY A 490 11.74 -27.93 -50.55
N PHE A 491 12.89 -28.19 -49.94
CA PHE A 491 13.71 -27.14 -49.31
C PHE A 491 14.34 -26.20 -50.35
N THR A 492 14.63 -24.97 -49.93
CA THR A 492 15.28 -23.94 -50.76
C THR A 492 16.66 -24.39 -51.22
N ASN A 493 17.51 -24.88 -50.32
CA ASN A 493 18.79 -25.49 -50.68
C ASN A 493 19.30 -26.42 -49.55
N PHE A 494 18.96 -27.70 -49.65
CA PHE A 494 19.37 -28.70 -48.66
C PHE A 494 20.90 -28.86 -48.54
N ALA A 495 21.64 -28.85 -49.65
CA ALA A 495 23.09 -29.01 -49.64
C ALA A 495 23.82 -27.85 -48.96
N ALA A 496 23.29 -26.63 -49.09
CA ALA A 496 23.77 -25.46 -48.37
C ALA A 496 23.19 -25.33 -46.95
N ARG A 497 22.46 -26.35 -46.45
CA ARG A 497 21.78 -26.37 -45.15
C ARG A 497 20.75 -25.25 -44.95
N ASN A 498 20.17 -24.77 -46.06
CA ASN A 498 19.02 -23.87 -46.03
C ASN A 498 17.74 -24.68 -46.15
N TYR A 499 17.14 -24.98 -44.99
CA TYR A 499 15.97 -25.84 -44.85
C TYR A 499 14.64 -25.07 -44.86
N ARG A 500 14.62 -23.82 -45.34
CA ARG A 500 13.36 -23.09 -45.58
C ARG A 500 12.59 -23.78 -46.71
N LEU A 501 11.28 -23.99 -46.54
CA LEU A 501 10.46 -24.59 -47.60
C LEU A 501 10.29 -23.63 -48.77
N LEU A 502 10.33 -24.16 -49.99
CA LEU A 502 9.86 -23.45 -51.18
C LEU A 502 8.34 -23.32 -51.11
N THR A 503 7.78 -22.25 -51.69
CA THR A 503 6.31 -22.08 -51.81
C THR A 503 5.65 -23.18 -52.65
N THR A 504 6.43 -23.91 -53.45
CA THR A 504 6.00 -25.09 -54.22
C THR A 504 6.08 -26.40 -53.43
N SER A 505 6.62 -26.39 -52.20
CA SER A 505 6.64 -27.57 -51.34
C SER A 505 5.21 -27.98 -50.97
N PRO A 506 4.87 -29.28 -51.00
CA PRO A 506 3.58 -29.76 -50.49
C PRO A 506 3.41 -29.57 -48.98
N TYR A 507 4.47 -29.16 -48.28
CA TYR A 507 4.50 -28.95 -46.83
C TYR A 507 4.49 -27.47 -46.43
N TYR A 508 4.48 -26.55 -47.41
CA TYR A 508 4.31 -25.11 -47.21
C TYR A 508 2.87 -24.79 -46.80
N LEU A 509 2.68 -24.05 -45.69
CA LEU A 509 1.39 -23.71 -45.08
C LEU A 509 0.46 -24.92 -44.82
N ALA A 510 1.01 -26.12 -44.66
CA ALA A 510 0.27 -27.38 -44.58
C ALA A 510 0.01 -27.86 -43.13
N GLY A 511 0.60 -27.18 -42.15
CA GLY A 511 0.53 -27.42 -40.71
C GLY A 511 -0.89 -27.43 -40.17
N THR A 512 -1.07 -28.02 -38.97
CA THR A 512 -2.36 -27.99 -38.27
C THR A 512 -2.85 -26.56 -37.96
N ASP A 513 -1.93 -25.60 -37.95
CA ASP A 513 -2.14 -24.18 -37.69
C ASP A 513 -2.03 -23.29 -38.95
N GLY A 514 -1.92 -23.89 -40.13
CA GLY A 514 -1.73 -23.18 -41.39
C GLY A 514 -0.31 -22.66 -41.64
N LYS A 515 0.67 -23.02 -40.80
CA LYS A 515 2.09 -22.72 -41.03
C LYS A 515 2.79 -23.85 -41.78
N ASP A 516 4.03 -23.60 -42.17
CA ASP A 516 4.92 -24.60 -42.76
C ASP A 516 5.15 -25.78 -41.82
N PHE A 517 5.32 -26.99 -42.36
CA PHE A 517 5.96 -28.04 -41.56
C PHE A 517 7.41 -27.66 -41.27
N GLY A 518 7.91 -28.10 -40.13
CA GLY A 518 9.25 -27.82 -39.66
C GLY A 518 9.36 -26.44 -39.05
N CYS A 519 10.61 -25.99 -38.92
CA CYS A 519 10.97 -24.74 -38.27
C CYS A 519 10.56 -23.53 -39.13
N ASP A 520 9.85 -22.58 -38.52
CA ASP A 520 9.74 -21.18 -38.89
C ASP A 520 11.10 -20.49 -38.65
N PHE A 521 11.86 -20.38 -39.73
CA PHE A 521 13.21 -19.83 -39.72
C PHE A 521 13.24 -18.31 -39.48
N ASP A 522 12.17 -17.57 -39.77
CA ASP A 522 12.13 -16.12 -39.49
C ASP A 522 12.00 -15.89 -37.98
N ALA A 523 11.15 -16.65 -37.31
CA ALA A 523 11.05 -16.65 -35.85
C ALA A 523 12.36 -17.14 -35.19
N LEU A 524 13.00 -18.18 -35.77
CA LEU A 524 14.30 -18.68 -35.31
C LEU A 524 15.39 -17.60 -35.40
N ASP A 525 15.53 -16.97 -36.57
CA ASP A 525 16.56 -15.95 -36.82
C ASP A 525 16.34 -14.72 -35.91
N ALA A 526 15.09 -14.30 -35.72
CA ALA A 526 14.73 -13.23 -34.79
C ALA A 526 15.10 -13.56 -33.33
N ALA A 527 14.78 -14.78 -32.87
CA ALA A 527 15.11 -15.24 -31.52
C ALA A 527 16.63 -15.24 -31.26
N ILE A 528 17.41 -15.78 -32.20
CA ILE A 528 18.86 -15.93 -32.04
C ILE A 528 19.59 -14.60 -32.11
N THR A 529 19.15 -13.68 -32.97
CA THR A 529 19.75 -12.34 -33.09
C THR A 529 19.29 -11.39 -32.00
N GLY A 530 18.26 -11.75 -31.22
CA GLY A 530 17.62 -10.87 -30.24
C GLY A 530 16.79 -9.76 -30.88
N ASN A 531 16.42 -9.93 -32.15
CA ASN A 531 15.49 -9.07 -32.87
C ASN A 531 14.05 -9.62 -32.80
N THR A 532 13.68 -10.21 -31.66
CA THR A 532 12.30 -10.62 -31.39
C THR A 532 11.49 -9.37 -31.14
N ALA A 533 10.41 -9.17 -31.89
CA ALA A 533 9.37 -8.23 -31.45
C ALA A 533 8.92 -8.66 -30.06
N ASP A 534 9.04 -7.79 -29.08
CA ASP A 534 8.49 -8.02 -27.76
C ASP A 534 6.96 -8.01 -27.87
N THR A 535 6.33 -9.10 -27.40
CA THR A 535 4.88 -9.32 -27.49
C THR A 535 4.22 -9.46 -26.12
N ILE A 536 4.96 -9.26 -25.02
CA ILE A 536 4.45 -9.48 -23.66
C ILE A 536 4.16 -8.12 -23.05
N ALA A 537 2.91 -7.89 -22.65
CA ALA A 537 2.55 -6.65 -21.97
C ALA A 537 3.16 -6.52 -20.56
N PRO A 538 3.45 -5.30 -20.10
CA PRO A 538 3.99 -5.06 -18.77
C PRO A 538 3.00 -5.51 -17.69
N THR A 539 3.48 -6.18 -16.65
CA THR A 539 2.67 -6.52 -15.47
C THR A 539 2.55 -5.32 -14.54
N ILE A 540 1.32 -4.83 -14.33
CA ILE A 540 1.00 -3.70 -13.45
C ILE A 540 0.80 -4.16 -12.00
N THR A 541 1.42 -3.46 -11.05
CA THR A 541 1.36 -3.72 -9.60
C THR A 541 1.31 -2.42 -8.79
N SER A 542 1.01 -2.51 -7.49
CA SER A 542 1.10 -1.39 -6.53
C SER A 542 0.27 -0.14 -6.88
N VAL A 543 -0.87 -0.32 -7.54
CA VAL A 543 -1.76 0.79 -7.94
C VAL A 543 -2.37 1.45 -6.69
N SER A 544 -2.22 2.77 -6.56
CA SER A 544 -2.72 3.54 -5.42
C SER A 544 -3.01 5.01 -5.75
N ALA A 545 -3.88 5.64 -4.96
CA ALA A 545 -4.16 7.07 -5.00
C ALA A 545 -3.58 7.75 -3.75
N SER A 546 -2.98 8.93 -3.93
CA SER A 546 -2.33 9.72 -2.88
C SER A 546 -2.53 11.22 -3.13
N SER A 547 -2.08 12.07 -2.20
CA SER A 547 -2.17 13.54 -2.29
C SER A 547 -3.56 14.04 -2.69
N ILE A 548 -4.60 13.40 -2.14
CA ILE A 548 -6.00 13.67 -2.49
C ILE A 548 -6.41 14.99 -1.84
N THR A 549 -6.84 15.94 -2.66
CA THR A 549 -7.38 17.24 -2.22
C THR A 549 -8.88 17.33 -2.56
N THR A 550 -9.45 18.52 -2.42
CA THR A 550 -10.84 18.80 -2.84
C THR A 550 -11.01 18.76 -4.36
N SER A 551 -9.94 18.86 -5.16
CA SER A 551 -10.03 18.99 -6.63
C SER A 551 -8.94 18.27 -7.42
N SER A 552 -8.07 17.50 -6.75
CA SER A 552 -6.97 16.76 -7.38
C SER A 552 -6.59 15.50 -6.59
N ALA A 553 -5.88 14.59 -7.26
CA ALA A 553 -5.25 13.42 -6.66
C ALA A 553 -4.05 12.98 -7.50
N THR A 554 -3.12 12.23 -6.93
CA THR A 554 -2.00 11.60 -7.65
C THR A 554 -2.17 10.09 -7.65
N ILE A 555 -2.23 9.49 -8.83
CA ILE A 555 -2.29 8.04 -9.02
C ILE A 555 -0.90 7.50 -9.31
N SER A 556 -0.46 6.49 -8.57
CA SER A 556 0.86 5.87 -8.72
C SER A 556 0.76 4.35 -8.84
N TRP A 557 1.67 3.75 -9.61
CA TRP A 557 1.77 2.30 -9.81
C TRP A 557 3.18 1.91 -10.26
N THR A 558 3.45 0.61 -10.33
CA THR A 558 4.72 0.06 -10.83
C THR A 558 4.49 -0.99 -11.91
N THR A 559 5.41 -1.08 -12.87
CA THR A 559 5.47 -2.17 -13.86
C THR A 559 6.76 -2.97 -13.74
N ASN A 560 6.74 -4.23 -14.17
CA ASN A 560 7.92 -5.11 -14.20
C ASN A 560 8.92 -4.77 -15.32
N GLU A 561 8.58 -3.84 -16.21
CA GLU A 561 9.42 -3.33 -17.28
C GLU A 561 9.04 -1.88 -17.64
N ALA A 562 9.93 -1.16 -18.32
CA ALA A 562 9.72 0.24 -18.64
C ALA A 562 8.55 0.43 -19.62
N SER A 563 7.58 1.25 -19.24
CA SER A 563 6.35 1.46 -20.00
C SER A 563 5.85 2.90 -19.90
N ASP A 564 4.94 3.28 -20.79
CA ASP A 564 4.26 4.58 -20.75
C ASP A 564 3.27 4.66 -19.57
N SER A 565 2.76 5.87 -19.31
CA SER A 565 1.82 6.10 -18.20
C SER A 565 0.54 6.78 -18.65
N ARG A 566 -0.60 6.17 -18.34
CA ARG A 566 -1.93 6.78 -18.53
C ARG A 566 -2.93 6.31 -17.48
N VAL A 567 -3.83 7.20 -17.07
CA VAL A 567 -4.93 6.88 -16.13
C VAL A 567 -6.26 7.16 -16.82
N ASP A 568 -7.21 6.23 -16.72
CA ASP A 568 -8.62 6.48 -16.99
C ASP A 568 -9.32 6.71 -15.65
N TYR A 569 -10.14 7.76 -15.53
CA TYR A 569 -10.84 8.10 -14.29
C TYR A 569 -12.21 8.73 -14.53
N GLY A 570 -13.12 8.62 -13.56
CA GLY A 570 -14.48 9.16 -13.61
C GLY A 570 -15.31 8.90 -12.38
N THR A 571 -16.55 9.39 -12.34
CA THR A 571 -17.48 9.14 -11.22
C THR A 571 -18.19 7.78 -11.30
N THR A 572 -17.91 6.99 -12.34
CA THR A 572 -18.41 5.62 -12.53
C THR A 572 -17.30 4.76 -13.15
N THR A 573 -17.48 3.44 -13.18
CA THR A 573 -16.57 2.50 -13.88
C THR A 573 -16.51 2.68 -15.40
N GLY A 574 -17.33 3.56 -15.96
CA GLY A 574 -17.18 4.02 -17.34
C GLY A 574 -16.02 5.00 -17.53
N TYR A 575 -15.45 5.55 -16.45
CA TYR A 575 -14.40 6.57 -16.38
C TYR A 575 -14.74 7.86 -17.15
N GLY A 576 -14.81 7.82 -18.47
CA GLY A 576 -15.22 8.96 -19.30
C GLY A 576 -14.16 10.07 -19.39
N SER A 577 -13.09 10.04 -18.58
CA SER A 577 -11.91 10.89 -18.71
C SER A 577 -10.63 10.05 -18.72
N SER A 578 -9.58 10.59 -19.35
CA SER A 578 -8.23 10.05 -19.25
C SER A 578 -7.21 11.16 -19.10
N THR A 579 -6.08 10.89 -18.43
CA THR A 579 -4.92 11.76 -18.51
C THR A 579 -4.31 11.74 -19.92
N THR A 580 -3.52 12.78 -20.22
CA THR A 580 -2.63 12.78 -21.38
C THR A 580 -1.63 11.64 -21.25
N LEU A 581 -1.29 10.98 -22.37
CA LEU A 581 -0.29 9.93 -22.38
C LEU A 581 1.09 10.51 -22.02
N ALA A 582 1.68 10.03 -20.92
CA ALA A 582 3.07 10.31 -20.61
C ALA A 582 3.94 9.22 -21.25
N ALA A 583 4.52 9.52 -22.41
CA ALA A 583 5.26 8.57 -23.25
C ALA A 583 6.67 8.21 -22.72
N ALA A 584 7.11 8.80 -21.60
CA ALA A 584 8.38 8.43 -20.99
C ALA A 584 8.28 7.00 -20.44
N MET A 585 9.20 6.14 -20.88
CA MET A 585 9.25 4.74 -20.47
C MET A 585 9.89 4.63 -19.09
N VAL A 586 9.08 4.29 -18.08
CA VAL A 586 9.49 4.17 -16.67
C VAL A 586 8.87 2.92 -16.04
N THR A 587 9.41 2.48 -14.90
CA THR A 587 8.86 1.35 -14.12
C THR A 587 8.11 1.80 -12.87
N ALA A 588 8.30 3.06 -12.47
CA ALA A 588 7.58 3.72 -11.40
C ALA A 588 6.81 4.89 -11.99
N HIS A 589 5.49 4.82 -11.90
CA HIS A 589 4.59 5.74 -12.57
C HIS A 589 3.89 6.62 -11.56
N ALA A 590 3.65 7.88 -11.95
CA ALA A 590 2.79 8.79 -11.23
C ALA A 590 2.07 9.71 -12.23
N GLN A 591 0.77 9.90 -12.04
CA GLN A 591 -0.07 10.80 -12.85
C GLN A 591 -0.97 11.63 -11.94
N GLY A 592 -0.91 12.96 -12.12
CA GLY A 592 -1.79 13.89 -11.44
C GLY A 592 -3.15 13.99 -12.14
N LEU A 593 -4.22 13.98 -11.34
CA LEU A 593 -5.59 14.29 -11.74
C LEU A 593 -5.94 15.68 -11.20
N SER A 594 -6.63 16.49 -12.01
CA SER A 594 -7.04 17.85 -11.64
C SER A 594 -8.46 18.15 -12.11
N GLY A 595 -9.09 19.18 -11.54
CA GLY A 595 -10.45 19.60 -11.90
C GLY A 595 -11.54 18.65 -11.40
N LEU A 596 -11.25 17.90 -10.34
CA LEU A 596 -12.20 17.00 -9.70
C LEU A 596 -13.21 17.78 -8.86
N SER A 597 -14.41 17.24 -8.70
CA SER A 597 -15.42 17.78 -7.78
C SER A 597 -15.10 17.37 -6.34
N ALA A 598 -15.30 18.25 -5.37
CA ALA A 598 -15.10 17.94 -3.95
C ALA A 598 -16.12 16.93 -3.42
N SER A 599 -15.80 16.23 -2.33
CA SER A 599 -16.68 15.23 -1.70
C SER A 599 -17.23 14.16 -2.65
N THR A 600 -16.49 13.81 -3.71
CA THR A 600 -16.97 12.98 -4.82
C THR A 600 -16.14 11.70 -4.93
N LEU A 601 -16.80 10.55 -5.04
CA LEU A 601 -16.17 9.27 -5.32
C LEU A 601 -15.76 9.19 -6.80
N TYR A 602 -14.50 8.89 -7.05
CA TYR A 602 -13.95 8.61 -8.38
C TYR A 602 -13.48 7.16 -8.48
N HIS A 603 -13.82 6.54 -9.60
CA HIS A 603 -13.26 5.29 -10.12
C HIS A 603 -12.08 5.61 -11.03
N TYR A 604 -11.03 4.79 -11.00
CA TYR A 604 -9.91 4.89 -11.91
C TYR A 604 -9.27 3.53 -12.21
N ARG A 605 -8.56 3.46 -13.34
CA ARG A 605 -7.65 2.37 -13.70
C ARG A 605 -6.43 2.93 -14.41
N VAL A 606 -5.34 2.18 -14.39
CA VAL A 606 -4.08 2.58 -15.01
C VAL A 606 -3.79 1.73 -16.25
N ARG A 607 -3.10 2.34 -17.21
CA ARG A 607 -2.71 1.77 -18.49
C ARG A 607 -1.24 2.06 -18.73
N SER A 608 -0.53 1.04 -19.19
CA SER A 608 0.90 1.10 -19.48
C SER A 608 1.21 0.21 -20.68
N SER A 609 1.88 0.78 -21.66
CA SER A 609 2.40 0.08 -22.84
C SER A 609 3.91 0.11 -22.82
N ASP A 610 4.55 -1.02 -23.05
CA ASP A 610 6.01 -1.06 -23.21
C ASP A 610 6.48 -0.39 -24.52
N ALA A 611 7.80 -0.37 -24.74
CA ALA A 611 8.40 0.20 -25.94
C ALA A 611 8.04 -0.55 -27.24
N ALA A 612 7.57 -1.80 -27.14
CA ALA A 612 7.10 -2.59 -28.27
C ALA A 612 5.60 -2.42 -28.54
N GLY A 613 4.89 -1.70 -27.68
CA GLY A 613 3.48 -1.35 -27.81
C GLY A 613 2.52 -2.36 -27.19
N ASN A 614 2.99 -3.30 -26.36
CA ASN A 614 2.11 -4.24 -25.69
C ASN A 614 1.43 -3.53 -24.51
N LEU A 615 0.10 -3.48 -24.52
CA LEU A 615 -0.69 -2.72 -23.56
C LEU A 615 -1.15 -3.60 -22.39
N ALA A 616 -0.88 -3.16 -21.17
CA ALA A 616 -1.49 -3.66 -19.95
C ALA A 616 -2.48 -2.67 -19.35
N ILE A 617 -3.51 -3.21 -18.71
CA ILE A 617 -4.60 -2.45 -18.07
C ILE A 617 -4.87 -3.06 -16.69
N SER A 618 -4.93 -2.24 -15.64
CA SER A 618 -5.27 -2.69 -14.30
C SER A 618 -6.76 -2.98 -14.11
N GLY A 619 -7.12 -3.57 -12.97
CA GLY A 619 -8.51 -3.56 -12.47
C GLY A 619 -8.99 -2.15 -12.08
N ASP A 620 -10.24 -2.07 -11.60
CA ASP A 620 -10.85 -0.84 -11.10
C ASP A 620 -10.42 -0.53 -9.67
N PHE A 621 -10.13 0.74 -9.40
CA PHE A 621 -9.79 1.28 -8.08
C PHE A 621 -10.61 2.54 -7.82
N THR A 622 -10.70 2.95 -6.55
CA THR A 622 -11.48 4.14 -6.17
C THR A 622 -10.74 5.05 -5.20
N PHE A 623 -11.10 6.33 -5.20
CA PHE A 623 -10.77 7.29 -4.15
C PHE A 623 -11.88 8.35 -4.04
N THR A 624 -11.98 9.02 -2.89
CA THR A 624 -12.95 10.11 -2.67
C THR A 624 -12.21 11.41 -2.42
N THR A 625 -12.53 12.47 -3.17
CA THR A 625 -11.95 13.81 -2.96
C THR A 625 -12.32 14.36 -1.58
N ALA A 626 -11.44 15.17 -1.00
CA ALA A 626 -11.67 15.77 0.30
C ALA A 626 -12.90 16.69 0.29
N THR A 627 -13.55 16.82 1.45
CA THR A 627 -14.57 17.85 1.67
C THR A 627 -13.92 19.24 1.70
N PRO A 628 -14.54 20.28 1.14
CA PRO A 628 -14.07 21.65 1.31
C PRO A 628 -13.96 21.99 2.80
N ALA A 629 -12.94 22.77 3.16
CA ALA A 629 -12.86 23.32 4.51
C ALA A 629 -14.05 24.25 4.74
N ASP A 630 -14.65 24.13 5.92
CA ASP A 630 -15.67 25.06 6.37
C ASP A 630 -14.99 26.38 6.77
N ILE A 631 -15.35 27.45 6.08
CA ILE A 631 -14.79 28.80 6.27
C ILE A 631 -15.84 29.81 6.73
N THR A 632 -17.08 29.35 6.92
CA THR A 632 -18.18 30.20 7.36
C THR A 632 -18.23 30.20 8.87
N ALA A 633 -18.19 31.38 9.50
CA ALA A 633 -18.42 31.49 10.93
C ALA A 633 -19.93 31.37 11.24
N PRO A 634 -20.30 30.91 12.44
CA PRO A 634 -21.70 30.80 12.85
C PRO A 634 -22.37 32.19 12.85
N ILE A 635 -23.68 32.23 12.65
CA ILE A 635 -24.48 33.44 12.72
C ILE A 635 -25.13 33.56 14.10
N ILE A 636 -24.72 34.57 14.89
CA ILE A 636 -25.33 34.87 16.18
C ILE A 636 -26.71 35.54 16.01
N SER A 637 -27.69 35.05 16.77
CA SER A 637 -29.06 35.60 16.84
C SER A 637 -29.62 35.53 18.27
N SER A 638 -30.77 36.18 18.50
CA SER A 638 -31.54 36.11 19.76
C SER A 638 -30.75 36.46 21.03
N VAL A 639 -29.80 37.39 20.95
CA VAL A 639 -29.00 37.83 22.09
C VAL A 639 -29.89 38.56 23.11
N SER A 640 -29.87 38.10 24.35
CA SER A 640 -30.70 38.63 25.43
C SER A 640 -29.99 38.54 26.78
N ALA A 641 -30.38 39.41 27.71
CA ALA A 641 -29.88 39.44 29.09
C ALA A 641 -31.06 39.40 30.07
N ASN A 642 -30.94 38.58 31.12
CA ASN A 642 -31.86 38.54 32.25
C ASN A 642 -31.12 39.00 33.53
N PRO A 643 -31.20 40.30 33.88
CA PRO A 643 -30.43 40.86 35.00
C PRO A 643 -31.09 40.61 36.36
N GLY A 644 -30.26 40.24 37.33
CA GLY A 644 -30.56 40.28 38.77
C GLY A 644 -29.98 41.53 39.43
N VAL A 645 -29.92 41.54 40.77
CA VAL A 645 -29.35 42.65 41.55
C VAL A 645 -27.82 42.70 41.43
N THR A 646 -27.14 41.54 41.44
CA THR A 646 -25.66 41.42 41.33
C THR A 646 -25.21 40.34 40.33
N THR A 647 -26.13 39.88 39.49
CA THR A 647 -25.91 38.80 38.50
C THR A 647 -26.63 39.14 37.21
N ALA A 648 -26.31 38.44 36.12
CA ALA A 648 -27.12 38.44 34.91
C ALA A 648 -26.92 37.12 34.15
N THR A 649 -27.96 36.59 33.51
CA THR A 649 -27.80 35.45 32.58
C THR A 649 -27.93 35.96 31.16
N ILE A 650 -26.90 35.71 30.34
CA ILE A 650 -26.85 36.08 28.93
C ILE A 650 -27.14 34.84 28.08
N THR A 651 -28.09 34.94 27.15
CA THR A 651 -28.47 33.85 26.24
C THR A 651 -28.44 34.31 24.79
N TRP A 652 -28.09 33.42 23.88
CA TRP A 652 -28.13 33.65 22.43
C TRP A 652 -28.23 32.33 21.67
N THR A 653 -28.46 32.39 20.36
CA THR A 653 -28.49 31.24 19.46
C THR A 653 -27.52 31.39 18.30
N THR A 654 -27.08 30.27 17.74
CA THR A 654 -26.29 30.17 16.50
C THR A 654 -26.99 29.22 15.52
N ASP A 655 -26.77 29.40 14.22
CA ASP A 655 -27.34 28.55 13.16
C ASP A 655 -26.59 27.22 12.96
N GLU A 656 -25.43 27.07 13.60
CA GLU A 656 -24.65 25.83 13.72
C GLU A 656 -24.03 25.70 15.12
N ALA A 657 -23.55 24.51 15.47
CA ALA A 657 -23.05 24.26 16.83
C ALA A 657 -21.71 24.99 17.10
N ALA A 658 -21.68 25.82 18.14
CA ALA A 658 -20.51 26.65 18.48
C ALA A 658 -20.23 26.72 19.98
N ASP A 659 -19.03 27.15 20.37
CA ASP A 659 -18.65 27.43 21.75
C ASP A 659 -19.35 28.71 22.29
N SER A 660 -19.23 28.96 23.60
CA SER A 660 -19.90 30.08 24.26
C SER A 660 -18.97 30.94 25.11
N GLN A 661 -18.93 32.26 24.86
CA GLN A 661 -18.21 33.23 25.69
C GLN A 661 -18.89 34.61 25.68
N VAL A 662 -18.82 35.36 26.79
CA VAL A 662 -19.35 36.73 26.90
C VAL A 662 -18.25 37.68 27.35
N ASP A 663 -18.11 38.82 26.68
CA ASP A 663 -17.36 39.99 27.16
C ASP A 663 -18.34 40.98 27.78
N TYR A 664 -18.04 41.53 28.95
CA TYR A 664 -18.93 42.47 29.63
C TYR A 664 -18.19 43.47 30.52
N GLY A 665 -18.83 44.62 30.77
CA GLY A 665 -18.43 45.60 31.79
C GLY A 665 -19.15 46.95 31.68
N ILE A 666 -18.69 47.96 32.41
CA ILE A 666 -19.40 49.25 32.55
C ILE A 666 -19.25 50.21 31.36
N SER A 667 -18.57 49.78 30.30
CA SER A 667 -18.40 50.54 29.05
C SER A 667 -18.20 49.56 27.89
N THR A 668 -18.22 50.06 26.66
CA THR A 668 -17.93 49.29 25.44
C THR A 668 -16.50 48.75 25.37
N ALA A 669 -15.63 49.09 26.31
CA ALA A 669 -14.33 48.43 26.50
C ALA A 669 -14.46 47.05 27.17
N TYR A 670 -15.63 46.75 27.77
CA TYR A 670 -15.96 45.56 28.55
C TYR A 670 -15.00 45.32 29.74
N GLY A 671 -13.76 44.94 29.47
CA GLY A 671 -12.72 44.75 30.50
C GLY A 671 -12.82 43.43 31.26
N THR A 672 -13.91 42.67 31.11
CA THR A 672 -14.07 41.33 31.68
C THR A 672 -14.63 40.36 30.63
N SER A 673 -14.22 39.09 30.71
CA SER A 673 -14.75 38.00 29.88
C SER A 673 -15.06 36.78 30.75
N THR A 674 -16.11 36.03 30.40
CA THR A 674 -16.32 34.70 30.96
C THR A 674 -15.25 33.72 30.45
N ALA A 675 -15.07 32.60 31.16
CA ALA A 675 -14.36 31.47 30.58
C ALA A 675 -15.11 30.96 29.34
N THR A 676 -14.37 30.48 28.34
CA THR A 676 -14.97 29.84 27.16
C THR A 676 -15.55 28.49 27.55
N ASN A 677 -16.84 28.27 27.28
CA ASN A 677 -17.45 26.95 27.34
C ASN A 677 -17.31 26.29 25.96
N ALA A 678 -16.38 25.33 25.85
CA ALA A 678 -16.03 24.64 24.60
C ALA A 678 -17.09 23.63 24.10
N THR A 679 -18.19 23.43 24.85
CA THR A 679 -19.28 22.55 24.40
C THR A 679 -19.99 23.19 23.22
N LEU A 680 -19.95 22.54 22.06
CA LEU A 680 -20.57 23.05 20.84
C LEU A 680 -22.09 22.83 20.89
N VAL A 681 -22.85 23.93 20.94
CA VAL A 681 -24.32 23.95 21.00
C VAL A 681 -24.85 25.06 20.11
N THR A 682 -26.14 25.01 19.76
CA THR A 682 -26.83 26.07 19.01
C THR A 682 -27.62 27.03 19.89
N ALA A 683 -27.80 26.68 21.17
CA ALA A 683 -28.45 27.52 22.19
C ALA A 683 -27.49 27.71 23.36
N HIS A 684 -27.11 28.96 23.59
CA HIS A 684 -26.04 29.32 24.50
C HIS A 684 -26.58 30.02 25.75
N SER A 685 -25.91 29.82 26.87
CA SER A 685 -26.22 30.48 28.14
C SER A 685 -24.94 30.67 28.96
N GLN A 686 -24.72 31.89 29.45
CA GLN A 686 -23.60 32.26 30.32
C GLN A 686 -24.08 33.13 31.46
N SER A 687 -23.72 32.76 32.69
CA SER A 687 -24.05 33.52 33.90
C SER A 687 -22.92 34.46 34.28
N LEU A 688 -23.27 35.72 34.54
CA LEU A 688 -22.42 36.77 35.06
C LEU A 688 -22.71 36.97 36.55
N SER A 689 -21.67 37.21 37.34
CA SER A 689 -21.77 37.43 38.79
C SER A 689 -20.85 38.56 39.25
N GLY A 690 -21.08 39.05 40.48
CA GLY A 690 -20.29 40.14 41.07
C GLY A 690 -20.59 41.52 40.47
N LEU A 691 -21.77 41.71 39.90
CA LEU A 691 -22.20 42.98 39.32
C LEU A 691 -22.65 43.95 40.42
N THR A 692 -22.54 45.26 40.17
CA THR A 692 -23.03 46.29 41.09
C THR A 692 -24.50 46.60 40.79
N ALA A 693 -25.35 46.70 41.82
CA ALA A 693 -26.77 47.02 41.67
C ALA A 693 -27.00 48.38 40.99
N SER A 694 -28.18 48.56 40.36
CA SER A 694 -28.55 49.79 39.62
C SER A 694 -27.51 50.28 38.59
N THR A 695 -26.67 49.41 38.06
CA THR A 695 -25.56 49.76 37.16
C THR A 695 -25.83 49.26 35.74
N LEU A 696 -25.58 50.12 34.74
CA LEU A 696 -25.61 49.77 33.32
C LEU A 696 -24.34 49.01 32.94
N TYR A 697 -24.50 47.82 32.34
CA TYR A 697 -23.44 47.02 31.77
C TYR A 697 -23.59 46.90 30.26
N HIS A 698 -22.49 47.03 29.55
CA HIS A 698 -22.30 46.66 28.15
C HIS A 698 -21.82 45.22 28.06
N TYR A 699 -22.27 44.46 27.07
CA TYR A 699 -21.81 43.11 26.80
C TYR A 699 -21.88 42.76 25.32
N ARG A 700 -21.08 41.78 24.90
CA ARG A 700 -21.16 41.12 23.60
C ARG A 700 -20.85 39.63 23.73
N VAL A 701 -21.35 38.82 22.81
CA VAL A 701 -21.17 37.36 22.84
C VAL A 701 -20.26 36.91 21.71
N ARG A 702 -19.48 35.85 21.97
CA ARG A 702 -18.51 35.25 21.05
C ARG A 702 -18.79 33.75 20.94
N SER A 703 -18.72 33.24 19.70
CA SER A 703 -18.92 31.82 19.40
C SER A 703 -17.96 31.38 18.30
N ARG A 704 -17.46 30.14 18.43
CA ARG A 704 -16.58 29.45 17.49
C ARG A 704 -17.13 28.08 17.15
N ASP A 705 -17.24 27.77 15.86
CA ASP A 705 -17.66 26.45 15.38
C ASP A 705 -16.58 25.36 15.57
N ALA A 706 -16.86 24.15 15.10
CA ALA A 706 -15.90 23.03 15.12
C ALA A 706 -14.69 23.24 14.18
N ALA A 707 -14.85 24.03 13.11
CA ALA A 707 -13.80 24.33 12.12
C ALA A 707 -12.85 25.46 12.59
N GLY A 708 -13.18 26.15 13.68
CA GLY A 708 -12.41 27.20 14.29
C GLY A 708 -12.80 28.62 13.84
N ASN A 709 -13.85 28.78 13.03
CA ASN A 709 -14.34 30.07 12.58
C ASN A 709 -15.02 30.81 13.73
N VAL A 710 -14.64 32.07 13.98
CA VAL A 710 -15.09 32.85 15.14
C VAL A 710 -15.97 34.00 14.69
N ILE A 711 -17.08 34.20 15.39
CA ILE A 711 -17.93 35.38 15.27
C ILE A 711 -18.05 36.11 16.61
N THR A 712 -18.32 37.40 16.54
CA THR A 712 -18.61 38.25 17.71
C THR A 712 -19.82 39.12 17.41
N SER A 713 -20.76 39.22 18.34
CA SER A 713 -21.93 40.08 18.17
C SER A 713 -21.57 41.57 18.26
N GLY A 714 -22.54 42.42 17.92
CA GLY A 714 -22.51 43.83 18.31
C GLY A 714 -22.60 44.03 19.83
N ASP A 715 -22.56 45.29 20.25
CA ASP A 715 -22.73 45.69 21.64
C ASP A 715 -24.20 45.64 22.07
N PHE A 716 -24.45 45.10 23.25
CA PHE A 716 -25.74 45.07 23.91
C PHE A 716 -25.60 45.63 25.33
N THR A 717 -26.70 46.04 25.94
CA THR A 717 -26.69 46.58 27.30
C THR A 717 -27.77 45.96 28.18
N PHE A 718 -27.51 45.86 29.48
CA PHE A 718 -28.53 45.61 30.49
C PHE A 718 -28.25 46.44 31.76
N THR A 719 -29.26 46.70 32.57
CA THR A 719 -29.11 47.36 33.87
C THR A 719 -29.49 46.38 34.97
N THR A 720 -28.61 46.18 35.95
CA THR A 720 -28.93 45.37 37.14
C THR A 720 -30.03 46.02 37.96
N SER A 721 -30.88 45.22 38.59
CA SER A 721 -31.97 45.72 39.45
C SER A 721 -31.45 46.49 40.66
N ALA A 722 -32.28 47.38 41.21
CA ALA A 722 -32.00 48.09 42.45
C ALA A 722 -32.05 47.14 43.66
N THR A 723 -31.36 47.51 44.74
CA THR A 723 -31.51 46.85 46.03
C THR A 723 -32.91 47.12 46.59
N PRO A 724 -33.64 46.11 47.10
CA PRO A 724 -34.93 46.34 47.77
C PRO A 724 -34.78 47.29 48.97
N ASP A 725 -35.78 48.15 49.17
CA ASP A 725 -35.89 49.00 50.37
C ASP A 725 -36.37 48.18 51.57
N THR A 726 -35.66 48.28 52.69
CA THR A 726 -35.92 47.52 53.92
C THR A 726 -36.04 48.40 55.16
N THR A 727 -36.06 49.72 55.02
CA THR A 727 -36.12 50.66 56.16
C THR A 727 -37.55 51.11 56.41
N ALA A 728 -38.02 51.03 57.67
CA ALA A 728 -39.33 51.53 58.05
C ALA A 728 -39.31 53.04 58.33
N PRO A 729 -40.44 53.76 58.19
CA PRO A 729 -40.50 55.20 58.41
C PRO A 729 -40.25 55.56 59.89
N VAL A 730 -39.55 56.64 60.16
CA VAL A 730 -39.32 57.13 61.54
C VAL A 730 -40.47 58.03 61.98
N ILE A 731 -41.27 57.58 62.94
CA ILE A 731 -42.39 58.34 63.52
C ILE A 731 -41.89 59.38 64.55
N SER A 732 -42.36 60.61 64.44
CA SER A 732 -42.02 61.73 65.34
C SER A 732 -43.20 62.68 65.59
N ALA A 733 -43.05 63.61 66.55
CA ALA A 733 -44.02 64.68 66.86
C ALA A 733 -45.46 64.22 67.15
N VAL A 734 -45.63 63.04 67.76
CA VAL A 734 -46.95 62.50 68.12
C VAL A 734 -47.59 63.35 69.23
N THR A 735 -48.77 63.89 68.98
CA THR A 735 -49.50 64.73 69.93
C THR A 735 -51.02 64.62 69.79
N ALA A 736 -51.74 64.88 70.88
CA ALA A 736 -53.20 64.96 70.92
C ALA A 736 -53.62 66.43 71.09
N THR A 737 -54.52 66.89 70.23
CA THR A 737 -55.03 68.27 70.18
C THR A 737 -56.55 68.28 70.07
N ALA A 738 -57.16 69.47 70.18
CA ALA A 738 -58.62 69.67 70.06
C ALA A 738 -59.44 68.70 70.92
N ILE A 739 -59.02 68.51 72.18
CA ILE A 739 -59.63 67.55 73.11
C ILE A 739 -60.95 68.12 73.65
N THR A 740 -62.05 67.44 73.39
CA THR A 740 -63.40 67.79 73.88
C THR A 740 -63.86 66.79 74.94
N SER A 741 -65.11 66.88 75.38
CA SER A 741 -65.70 65.86 76.25
C SER A 741 -65.92 64.51 75.54
N THR A 742 -65.88 64.45 74.19
CA THR A 742 -66.18 63.23 73.43
C THR A 742 -65.22 62.91 72.27
N GLY A 743 -64.12 63.65 72.12
CA GLY A 743 -63.16 63.44 71.03
C GLY A 743 -61.81 64.11 71.22
N ALA A 744 -60.87 63.78 70.34
CA ALA A 744 -59.54 64.40 70.22
C ALA A 744 -58.99 64.20 68.80
N THR A 745 -58.02 65.02 68.38
CA THR A 745 -57.31 64.84 67.12
C THR A 745 -55.86 64.47 67.38
N ILE A 746 -55.41 63.34 66.84
CA ILE A 746 -54.03 62.85 66.95
C ILE A 746 -53.26 63.22 65.70
N THR A 747 -52.09 63.85 65.87
CA THR A 747 -51.21 64.26 64.76
C THR A 747 -49.78 63.78 64.97
N TRP A 748 -49.07 63.42 63.90
CA TRP A 748 -47.65 63.02 63.92
C TRP A 748 -46.98 63.24 62.56
N THR A 749 -45.67 63.08 62.48
CA THR A 749 -44.91 63.14 61.22
C THR A 749 -44.04 61.89 61.01
N THR A 750 -43.74 61.57 59.75
CA THR A 750 -42.73 60.57 59.35
C THR A 750 -41.67 61.21 58.44
N ASP A 751 -40.46 60.66 58.44
CA ASP A 751 -39.33 61.11 57.60
C ASP A 751 -39.46 60.69 56.12
N GLU A 752 -40.33 59.73 55.82
CA GLU A 752 -40.75 59.35 54.48
C GLU A 752 -42.27 59.19 54.37
N ALA A 753 -42.81 59.17 53.14
CA ALA A 753 -44.25 59.10 52.92
C ALA A 753 -44.83 57.73 53.35
N SER A 754 -45.74 57.74 54.30
CA SER A 754 -46.26 56.54 54.95
C SER A 754 -47.78 56.58 55.15
N ASP A 755 -48.41 55.44 55.44
CA ASP A 755 -49.85 55.40 55.74
C ASP A 755 -50.18 55.87 57.17
N THR A 756 -51.48 56.05 57.46
CA THR A 756 -51.97 56.67 58.71
C THR A 756 -52.92 55.74 59.46
N GLN A 757 -52.59 55.39 60.71
CA GLN A 757 -53.50 54.68 61.62
C GLN A 757 -53.21 55.00 63.10
N VAL A 758 -54.26 55.11 63.92
CA VAL A 758 -54.17 55.29 65.37
C VAL A 758 -54.85 54.14 66.11
N GLN A 759 -54.18 53.58 67.12
CA GLN A 759 -54.79 52.69 68.11
C GLN A 759 -54.99 53.45 69.41
N TYR A 760 -56.16 53.34 70.04
CA TYR A 760 -56.51 54.10 71.25
C TYR A 760 -57.45 53.35 72.18
N GLY A 761 -57.47 53.69 73.47
CA GLY A 761 -58.30 53.07 74.51
C GLY A 761 -58.09 53.61 75.91
N THR A 762 -58.83 53.13 76.91
CA THR A 762 -58.67 53.55 78.31
C THR A 762 -57.52 52.88 79.04
N THR A 763 -56.80 51.96 78.38
CA THR A 763 -55.60 51.29 78.90
C THR A 763 -54.57 51.16 77.77
N THR A 764 -53.32 50.82 78.10
CA THR A 764 -52.24 50.55 77.12
C THR A 764 -52.50 49.35 76.21
N ALA A 765 -53.59 48.59 76.42
CA ALA A 765 -54.06 47.59 75.48
C ALA A 765 -54.80 48.22 74.27
N TYR A 766 -55.16 49.51 74.36
CA TYR A 766 -55.92 50.30 73.38
C TYR A 766 -57.32 49.71 73.08
N GLY A 767 -57.40 48.55 72.45
CA GLY A 767 -58.67 47.86 72.19
C GLY A 767 -59.52 48.48 71.09
N SER A 768 -59.18 49.67 70.59
CA SER A 768 -59.77 50.30 69.39
C SER A 768 -58.68 50.74 68.41
N SER A 769 -59.02 50.78 67.12
CA SER A 769 -58.16 51.28 66.05
C SER A 769 -58.99 52.04 65.04
N THR A 770 -58.43 53.13 64.50
CA THR A 770 -59.01 53.78 63.33
C THR A 770 -58.81 52.91 62.09
N THR A 771 -59.66 53.13 61.09
CA THR A 771 -59.46 52.59 59.74
C THR A 771 -58.10 53.03 59.20
N LEU A 772 -57.38 52.12 58.54
CA LEU A 772 -56.10 52.43 57.90
C LEU A 772 -56.36 53.37 56.71
N ASN A 773 -55.75 54.55 56.71
CA ASN A 773 -55.69 55.40 55.54
C ASN A 773 -54.38 55.13 54.79
N THR A 774 -54.48 54.46 53.65
CA THR A 774 -53.34 54.01 52.83
C THR A 774 -52.66 55.12 52.03
N THR A 775 -53.18 56.34 52.06
CA THR A 775 -52.56 57.49 51.40
C THR A 775 -51.22 57.80 52.06
N LYS A 776 -50.15 57.75 51.27
CA LYS A 776 -48.79 57.96 51.76
C LYS A 776 -48.50 59.45 51.91
N VAL A 777 -48.32 59.90 53.15
CA VAL A 777 -48.03 61.29 53.51
C VAL A 777 -46.94 61.33 54.58
N THR A 778 -46.30 62.48 54.79
CA THR A 778 -45.30 62.69 55.85
C THR A 778 -45.86 63.44 57.06
N ALA A 779 -47.04 64.05 56.93
CA ALA A 779 -47.75 64.75 58.00
C ALA A 779 -49.14 64.13 58.15
N HIS A 780 -49.41 63.59 59.35
CA HIS A 780 -50.55 62.75 59.63
C HIS A 780 -51.50 63.45 60.61
N SER A 781 -52.80 63.26 60.40
CA SER A 781 -53.85 63.76 61.30
C SER A 781 -55.02 62.80 61.30
N GLN A 782 -55.46 62.39 62.49
CA GLN A 782 -56.54 61.45 62.68
C GLN A 782 -57.44 61.88 63.84
N VAL A 783 -58.71 62.12 63.55
CA VAL A 783 -59.72 62.46 64.54
C VAL A 783 -60.24 61.19 65.23
N LEU A 784 -60.37 61.26 66.55
CA LEU A 784 -61.00 60.26 67.42
C LEU A 784 -62.31 60.85 67.96
N THR A 785 -63.39 60.07 67.89
CA THR A 785 -64.75 60.47 68.30
C THR A 785 -65.41 59.41 69.17
N GLY A 786 -66.46 59.78 69.91
CA GLY A 786 -67.24 58.84 70.73
C GLY A 786 -66.56 58.45 72.05
N LEU A 787 -65.66 59.29 72.54
CA LEU A 787 -64.95 59.08 73.80
C LEU A 787 -65.85 59.45 75.00
N THR A 788 -65.58 58.86 76.16
CA THR A 788 -66.28 59.19 77.41
C THR A 788 -65.68 60.46 78.04
N ALA A 789 -66.52 61.35 78.60
CA ALA A 789 -66.08 62.60 79.23
C ALA A 789 -65.26 62.37 80.51
N GLY A 790 -64.34 63.28 80.83
CA GLY A 790 -63.47 63.20 82.03
C GLY A 790 -62.56 61.96 82.10
N THR A 791 -62.31 61.28 80.98
CA THR A 791 -61.66 59.94 80.94
C THR A 791 -60.28 60.02 80.29
N LEU A 792 -59.28 59.35 80.90
CA LEU A 792 -57.93 59.20 80.35
C LEU A 792 -57.93 58.13 79.25
N TYR A 793 -57.37 58.48 78.09
CA TYR A 793 -57.14 57.57 76.96
C TYR A 793 -55.64 57.46 76.67
N HIS A 794 -55.21 56.23 76.44
CA HIS A 794 -53.94 55.82 75.85
C HIS A 794 -54.08 55.71 74.33
N TYR A 795 -53.05 56.08 73.57
CA TYR A 795 -53.00 55.92 72.11
C TYR A 795 -51.58 55.74 71.57
N ARG A 796 -51.45 55.08 70.42
CA ARG A 796 -50.23 55.01 69.61
C ARG A 796 -50.54 55.10 68.14
N VAL A 797 -49.55 55.48 67.34
CA VAL A 797 -49.71 55.68 65.89
C VAL A 797 -48.88 54.66 65.12
N LYS A 798 -49.34 54.30 63.92
CA LYS A 798 -48.72 53.32 63.02
C LYS A 798 -48.66 53.88 61.61
N SER A 799 -47.53 53.62 60.94
CA SER A 799 -47.23 54.12 59.61
C SER A 799 -46.31 53.15 58.86
N ALA A 800 -46.70 52.72 57.66
CA ALA A 800 -45.87 51.92 56.76
C ALA A 800 -45.56 52.68 55.47
N ASP A 801 -44.36 52.51 54.92
CA ASP A 801 -43.90 53.13 53.66
C ASP A 801 -44.52 52.45 52.40
N ALA A 802 -43.99 52.76 51.21
CA ALA A 802 -44.40 52.14 49.95
C ALA A 802 -43.86 50.72 49.75
N ALA A 803 -42.75 50.35 50.39
CA ALA A 803 -42.16 49.02 50.37
C ALA A 803 -42.84 48.04 51.38
N GLY A 804 -43.71 48.56 52.24
CA GLY A 804 -44.44 47.80 53.25
C GLY A 804 -43.74 47.73 54.61
N ASN A 805 -42.66 48.48 54.82
CA ASN A 805 -41.93 48.52 56.08
C ASN A 805 -42.75 49.31 57.12
N LEU A 806 -43.17 48.65 58.21
CA LEU A 806 -44.08 49.22 59.22
C LEU A 806 -43.34 49.75 60.44
N ALA A 807 -43.63 50.99 60.82
CA ALA A 807 -43.26 51.58 62.10
C ALA A 807 -44.46 51.77 63.04
N THR A 808 -44.19 51.77 64.35
CA THR A 808 -45.18 51.96 65.41
C THR A 808 -44.58 52.82 66.52
N SER A 809 -45.31 53.84 66.98
CA SER A 809 -44.85 54.72 68.05
C SER A 809 -44.93 54.07 69.44
N GLY A 810 -44.35 54.74 70.44
CA GLY A 810 -44.64 54.49 71.85
C GLY A 810 -46.08 54.85 72.24
N ASP A 811 -46.41 54.62 73.51
CA ASP A 811 -47.70 54.98 74.13
C ASP A 811 -47.74 56.46 74.51
N PHE A 812 -48.86 57.11 74.22
CA PHE A 812 -49.16 58.49 74.58
C PHE A 812 -50.53 58.57 75.25
N THR A 813 -50.79 59.62 76.01
CA THR A 813 -52.08 59.77 76.71
C THR A 813 -52.70 61.15 76.54
N PHE A 814 -54.02 61.24 76.69
CA PHE A 814 -54.77 62.49 76.86
C PHE A 814 -56.06 62.24 77.68
N THR A 815 -56.60 63.28 78.33
CA THR A 815 -57.85 63.18 79.12
C THR A 815 -58.94 64.07 78.53
N THR A 816 -60.13 63.53 78.28
CA THR A 816 -61.28 64.31 77.78
C THR A 816 -61.79 65.30 78.82
N SER A 817 -62.39 66.41 78.37
CA SER A 817 -62.96 67.44 79.26
C SER A 817 -64.21 66.95 80.01
N ALA A 818 -64.54 67.56 81.15
CA ALA A 818 -65.76 67.27 81.93
C ALA A 818 -67.05 67.78 81.22
N ALA A 819 -68.23 67.30 81.64
CA ALA A 819 -69.52 67.75 81.09
C ALA A 819 -69.97 69.11 81.67
N PRO A 820 -70.75 69.95 80.93
CA PRO A 820 -71.23 71.26 81.41
C PRO A 820 -72.31 71.18 82.52
N ASP A 821 -72.37 72.18 83.41
CA ASP A 821 -73.37 72.34 84.51
C ASP A 821 -74.64 73.11 84.05
N THR A 822 -75.83 72.74 84.55
CA THR A 822 -77.14 73.23 84.05
C THR A 822 -78.21 73.56 85.12
N THR A 823 -77.89 73.68 86.42
CA THR A 823 -78.89 74.09 87.45
C THR A 823 -78.89 75.62 87.73
N ALA A 824 -80.01 76.18 88.21
CA ALA A 824 -80.23 77.63 88.35
C ALA A 824 -80.47 78.08 89.82
N PRO A 825 -80.11 79.34 90.18
CA PRO A 825 -80.12 79.85 91.56
C PRO A 825 -81.51 80.20 92.11
N VAL A 826 -81.70 80.08 93.43
CA VAL A 826 -82.95 80.36 94.14
C VAL A 826 -82.88 81.69 94.93
N ILE A 827 -83.84 82.60 94.73
CA ILE A 827 -83.92 83.92 95.42
C ILE A 827 -84.84 83.85 96.66
N SER A 828 -84.40 84.41 97.81
CA SER A 828 -85.17 84.46 99.06
C SER A 828 -84.93 85.72 99.91
N ALA A 829 -85.73 85.90 100.98
CA ALA A 829 -85.63 86.98 101.98
C ALA A 829 -85.78 88.41 101.42
N VAL A 830 -86.67 88.61 100.45
CA VAL A 830 -86.89 89.92 99.83
C VAL A 830 -87.60 90.87 100.80
N THR A 831 -86.98 92.00 101.16
CA THR A 831 -87.59 93.02 102.01
C THR A 831 -87.28 94.44 101.54
N ALA A 832 -88.16 95.40 101.86
CA ALA A 832 -87.98 96.82 101.58
C ALA A 832 -87.76 97.59 102.89
N THR A 833 -86.66 98.35 102.97
CA THR A 833 -86.28 99.12 104.17
C THR A 833 -85.88 100.57 103.82
N ALA A 834 -85.71 101.41 104.85
CA ALA A 834 -85.33 102.83 104.72
C ALA A 834 -86.24 103.64 103.76
N ILE A 835 -87.56 103.47 103.91
CA ILE A 835 -88.55 104.12 103.04
C ILE A 835 -88.65 105.62 103.40
N THR A 836 -88.44 106.47 102.40
CA THR A 836 -88.61 107.93 102.46
C THR A 836 -89.58 108.37 101.36
N SER A 837 -89.91 109.67 101.31
CA SER A 837 -90.79 110.22 100.27
C SER A 837 -90.23 110.09 98.84
N THR A 838 -88.93 109.80 98.68
CA THR A 838 -88.28 109.69 97.36
C THR A 838 -87.39 108.45 97.20
N GLY A 839 -87.47 107.45 98.07
CA GLY A 839 -86.65 106.23 97.91
C GLY A 839 -86.94 105.12 98.92
N ALA A 840 -86.55 103.90 98.55
CA ALA A 840 -86.52 102.70 99.39
C ALA A 840 -85.34 101.80 98.98
N THR A 841 -84.82 100.99 99.91
CA THR A 841 -83.79 99.98 99.63
C THR A 841 -84.40 98.59 99.62
N ILE A 842 -84.19 97.81 98.55
CA ILE A 842 -84.63 96.42 98.43
C ILE A 842 -83.44 95.48 98.63
N THR A 843 -83.58 94.47 99.49
CA THR A 843 -82.54 93.46 99.76
C THR A 843 -83.08 92.04 99.62
N TRP A 844 -82.25 91.10 99.15
CA TRP A 844 -82.51 89.64 99.04
C TRP A 844 -81.21 88.83 99.06
N THR A 845 -81.31 87.50 99.12
CA THR A 845 -80.17 86.55 99.08
C THR A 845 -80.40 85.39 98.10
N THR A 846 -79.33 84.81 97.54
CA THR A 846 -79.33 83.58 96.71
C THR A 846 -78.52 82.44 97.33
N ASP A 847 -78.78 81.19 96.92
CA ASP A 847 -78.13 79.97 97.45
C ASP A 847 -76.81 79.59 96.73
N GLU A 848 -76.63 80.07 95.49
CA GLU A 848 -75.36 80.05 94.79
C GLU A 848 -74.99 81.45 94.26
N ALA A 849 -73.75 81.63 93.85
CA ALA A 849 -73.26 82.89 93.30
C ALA A 849 -74.00 83.19 91.99
N SER A 850 -74.84 84.23 92.01
CA SER A 850 -75.62 84.67 90.86
C SER A 850 -75.37 86.14 90.55
N ASP A 851 -75.86 86.58 89.39
CA ASP A 851 -76.05 88.00 89.12
C ASP A 851 -77.31 88.55 89.83
N THR A 852 -77.50 89.87 89.83
CA THR A 852 -78.59 90.52 90.59
C THR A 852 -79.25 91.67 89.80
N GLN A 853 -80.59 91.77 89.86
CA GLN A 853 -81.39 92.86 89.27
C GLN A 853 -82.69 93.08 90.07
N VAL A 854 -83.11 94.34 90.28
CA VAL A 854 -84.46 94.70 90.80
C VAL A 854 -85.24 95.45 89.75
N GLN A 855 -86.50 95.09 89.55
CA GLN A 855 -87.49 95.86 88.80
C GLN A 855 -88.52 96.44 89.77
N TYR A 856 -88.87 97.72 89.65
CA TYR A 856 -89.79 98.40 90.57
C TYR A 856 -90.62 99.49 89.87
N GLY A 857 -91.83 99.75 90.40
CA GLY A 857 -92.62 100.91 90.03
C GLY A 857 -94.00 100.97 90.70
N THR A 858 -94.84 101.92 90.29
CA THR A 858 -96.06 102.32 91.02
C THR A 858 -97.32 101.47 90.75
N THR A 859 -97.22 100.39 89.98
CA THR A 859 -98.29 99.41 89.66
C THR A 859 -97.69 98.01 89.62
N THR A 860 -98.47 96.95 89.39
CA THR A 860 -97.92 95.59 89.25
C THR A 860 -97.33 95.30 87.86
N ALA A 861 -97.23 96.31 86.98
CA ALA A 861 -96.69 96.19 85.62
C ALA A 861 -95.22 96.67 85.53
N TYR A 862 -94.42 96.31 86.54
CA TYR A 862 -92.96 96.46 86.61
C TYR A 862 -92.35 95.15 87.08
#